data_AF-A0A835UWW0-F1
#
_entry.id   AF-A0A835UWW0-F1
#
_cell.length_a   1.000
_cell.length_b   1.000
_cell.length_c   1.000
_cell.angle_alpha   90.00
_cell.angle_beta   90.00
_cell.angle_gamma   90.00
#
_symmetry.space_group_name_H-M   'P 1'
#
loop_
_entity.id
_entity.type
_entity.pdbx_description
1 polymer ?
#
loop_
_entity_poly.entity_id
_entity_poly.type
_entity_poly.pdbx_seq_one_letter_code
_entity_poly.pdbx_strand_id
1 'polypeptide(L)'
;MELLRFSLGLVLTGSGLSSGQIDGLITASANICSSITTEYFNKTIVELFSGDNLVRLLNAATSVQARIAVLGIASMVSPDDLGELHDRCIIFVIECTDLSDDQERKGLLSAVHRLMLDCGWFDELVEILTCILKTIAAGILAKFSADVPHQVFQSLKKKHKLPMKISTKIGFLNGKGSKFPDKSKIKKAFNLAAGIAWQLKELIVNVDMRKALLKSPNLEDAFYSLKIISQIFIEQCVNFEFFDTSPIVCLATLSLYLSLENDDSVILNDDVQSGSECMNSHVKYRILDNTLSSLLSWVEKIFDGVVVGQSGISPSRVKHNVDIPWQQPSRQKAGYDLSSDIPEAKGIENAMELCTSILKFIADIAAMNLVGHNDICCLRFASAYARYAISTIGGYRRKVSSFKEDDLKEIFEYLKSSFTYAAKFLHMILQHSNGFSSVPVEAFYLSNDLLDLVTAIEPYFGLKHAYQMISIAKPWLPVLLLGLGCHQLTKCTHQSDQPSFIDPGWHHYPTWLAVVSKAELREISDAKDGDNGGTTSEPETCAFTKLILTAVAMLQKGNPIVLDAIGCVLLVGLDVGLHARDFGLLFGLVHFIFVKLLGKEFTFWKELEQMTAYLQEIYPRFENELANPSLDEEEREKLEAAMDLLSSFFINSG
;
A
#
# COMPACT_ATOMS: atom_id res chain seq x y z
N MET A 1 -21.92 -16.13 45.15
CA MET A 1 -20.93 -15.58 46.12
C MET A 1 -20.07 -16.64 46.80
N GLU A 2 -20.62 -17.70 47.39
CA GLU A 2 -19.78 -18.73 48.07
C GLU A 2 -18.86 -19.49 47.12
N LEU A 3 -19.35 -19.87 45.95
CA LEU A 3 -18.54 -20.51 44.91
C LEU A 3 -17.34 -19.64 44.51
N LEU A 4 -17.56 -18.33 44.35
CA LEU A 4 -16.52 -17.37 44.02
C LEU A 4 -15.44 -17.30 45.12
N ARG A 5 -15.86 -17.22 46.40
CA ARG A 5 -14.93 -17.25 47.55
C ARG A 5 -14.10 -18.52 47.59
N PHE A 6 -14.73 -19.67 47.38
CA PHE A 6 -14.06 -20.97 47.38
C PHE A 6 -13.04 -21.08 46.25
N SER A 7 -13.42 -20.70 45.03
CA SER A 7 -12.52 -20.68 43.86
C SER A 7 -11.32 -19.75 44.07
N LEU A 8 -11.54 -18.53 44.57
CA LEU A 8 -10.47 -17.59 44.91
C LEU A 8 -9.54 -18.11 46.00
N GLY A 9 -10.10 -18.66 47.08
CA GLY A 9 -9.33 -19.22 48.18
C GLY A 9 -8.41 -20.36 47.71
N LEU A 10 -8.90 -21.23 46.83
CA LEU A 10 -8.12 -22.29 46.21
C LEU A 10 -6.95 -21.76 45.36
N VAL A 11 -7.20 -20.76 44.52
CA VAL A 11 -6.14 -20.16 43.69
C VAL A 11 -5.10 -19.45 44.55
N LEU A 12 -5.53 -18.67 45.55
CA LEU A 12 -4.64 -17.86 46.39
C LEU A 12 -3.79 -18.68 47.36
N THR A 13 -4.26 -19.87 47.77
CA THR A 13 -3.50 -20.79 48.65
C THR A 13 -2.54 -21.68 47.88
N GLY A 14 -2.75 -21.88 46.57
CA GLY A 14 -1.82 -22.56 45.66
C GLY A 14 -1.56 -24.04 45.96
N SER A 15 -2.23 -24.64 46.94
CA SER A 15 -1.91 -26.00 47.40
C SER A 15 -2.60 -27.06 46.52
N GLY A 16 -1.79 -27.78 45.74
CA GLY A 16 -2.20 -29.02 45.05
C GLY A 16 -2.93 -28.84 43.71
N LEU A 17 -2.96 -27.63 43.15
CA LEU A 17 -3.60 -27.36 41.86
C LEU A 17 -2.57 -27.35 40.71
N SER A 18 -2.96 -27.90 39.56
CA SER A 18 -2.20 -27.74 38.32
C SER A 18 -2.41 -26.35 37.70
N SER A 19 -1.49 -25.92 36.83
CA SER A 19 -1.60 -24.64 36.11
C SER A 19 -2.91 -24.50 35.34
N GLY A 20 -3.35 -25.56 34.67
CA GLY A 20 -4.65 -25.57 33.97
C GLY A 20 -5.86 -25.45 34.90
N GLN A 21 -5.77 -26.01 36.12
CA GLN A 21 -6.83 -25.86 37.12
C GLN A 21 -6.87 -24.43 37.67
N ILE A 22 -5.72 -23.81 37.91
CA ILE A 22 -5.62 -22.41 38.34
C ILE A 22 -6.25 -21.49 37.29
N ASP A 23 -5.84 -21.62 36.03
CA ASP A 23 -6.36 -20.80 34.93
C ASP A 23 -7.87 -21.01 34.70
N GLY A 24 -8.33 -22.27 34.81
CA GLY A 24 -9.75 -22.60 34.73
C GLY A 24 -10.58 -21.97 35.86
N LEU A 25 -10.07 -21.98 37.10
CA LEU A 25 -10.72 -21.36 38.25
C LEU A 25 -10.74 -19.82 38.15
N ILE A 26 -9.67 -19.20 37.65
CA ILE A 26 -9.60 -17.76 37.40
C ILE A 26 -10.65 -17.38 36.34
N THR A 27 -10.70 -18.10 35.23
CA THR A 27 -11.65 -17.84 34.14
C THR A 27 -13.10 -18.02 34.60
N ALA A 28 -13.39 -19.09 35.35
CA ALA A 28 -14.70 -19.31 35.96
C ALA A 28 -15.07 -18.18 36.93
N SER A 29 -14.11 -17.72 37.74
CA SER A 29 -14.32 -16.61 38.68
C SER A 29 -14.66 -15.30 37.95
N ALA A 30 -14.03 -15.03 36.80
CA ALA A 30 -14.35 -13.86 35.98
C ALA A 30 -15.78 -13.91 35.40
N ASN A 31 -16.20 -15.07 34.91
CA ASN A 31 -17.56 -15.26 34.38
C ASN A 31 -18.64 -15.17 35.47
N ILE A 32 -18.34 -15.72 36.66
CA ILE A 32 -19.21 -15.58 37.83
C ILE A 32 -19.25 -14.10 38.24
N CYS A 33 -18.11 -13.42 38.25
CA CYS A 33 -18.04 -12.01 38.60
C CYS A 33 -18.86 -11.14 37.65
N SER A 34 -18.76 -11.33 36.34
CA SER A 34 -19.53 -10.55 35.34
C SER A 34 -21.05 -10.77 35.47
N SER A 35 -21.47 -11.99 35.80
CA SER A 35 -22.89 -12.30 36.04
C SER A 35 -23.40 -11.64 37.32
N ILE A 36 -22.56 -11.58 38.37
CA ILE A 36 -22.97 -11.01 39.66
C ILE A 36 -22.93 -9.47 39.62
N THR A 37 -21.91 -8.85 39.03
CA THR A 37 -21.80 -7.38 39.00
C THR A 37 -22.89 -6.71 38.16
N THR A 38 -23.46 -7.43 37.19
CA THR A 38 -24.60 -6.96 36.39
C THR A 38 -25.93 -7.02 37.16
N GLU A 39 -26.06 -7.94 38.11
CA GLU A 39 -27.29 -8.14 38.88
C GLU A 39 -27.26 -7.49 40.28
N TYR A 40 -26.09 -7.41 40.92
CA TYR A 40 -25.93 -6.96 42.31
C TYR A 40 -24.48 -6.56 42.64
N PHE A 41 -24.19 -5.25 42.70
CA PHE A 41 -22.90 -4.73 43.18
C PHE A 41 -22.87 -4.65 44.71
N ASN A 42 -21.87 -5.26 45.35
CA ASN A 42 -21.72 -5.26 46.81
C ASN A 42 -20.26 -5.05 47.20
N LYS A 43 -20.04 -4.26 48.26
CA LYS A 43 -18.74 -4.05 48.92
C LYS A 43 -17.97 -5.35 49.20
N THR A 44 -18.69 -6.44 49.49
CA THR A 44 -18.07 -7.76 49.69
C THR A 44 -17.31 -8.29 48.47
N ILE A 45 -17.72 -7.93 47.25
CA ILE A 45 -17.01 -8.31 46.01
C ILE A 45 -15.71 -7.50 45.89
N VAL A 46 -15.76 -6.21 46.22
CA VAL A 46 -14.59 -5.32 46.26
C VAL A 46 -13.56 -5.83 47.26
N GLU A 47 -13.98 -6.26 48.44
CA GLU A 47 -13.10 -6.85 49.46
C GLU A 47 -12.48 -8.19 49.01
N LEU A 48 -13.22 -8.98 48.24
CA LEU A 48 -12.73 -10.25 47.68
C LEU A 48 -11.61 -10.02 46.66
N PHE A 49 -11.73 -8.97 45.87
CA PHE A 49 -10.77 -8.59 44.83
C PHE A 49 -10.02 -7.31 45.19
N SER A 50 -9.47 -7.26 46.40
CA SER A 50 -8.51 -6.22 46.79
C SER A 50 -7.30 -6.21 45.82
N GLY A 51 -6.60 -5.08 45.72
CA GLY A 51 -5.41 -4.94 44.86
C GLY A 51 -4.39 -6.06 45.05
N ASP A 52 -4.05 -6.38 46.30
CA ASP A 52 -3.13 -7.47 46.64
C ASP A 52 -3.61 -8.83 46.10
N ASN A 53 -4.91 -9.11 46.22
CA ASN A 53 -5.48 -10.36 45.72
C ASN A 53 -5.45 -10.40 44.19
N LEU A 54 -5.78 -9.29 43.51
CA LEU A 54 -5.69 -9.19 42.06
C LEU A 54 -4.26 -9.40 41.56
N VAL A 55 -3.26 -8.83 42.22
CA VAL A 55 -1.84 -9.03 41.87
C VAL A 55 -1.43 -10.49 42.08
N ARG A 56 -1.87 -11.12 43.18
CA ARG A 56 -1.61 -12.55 43.42
C ARG A 56 -2.25 -13.44 42.36
N LEU A 57 -3.50 -13.15 41.96
CA LEU A 57 -4.18 -13.86 40.88
C LEU A 57 -3.46 -13.68 39.55
N LEU A 58 -3.03 -12.45 39.24
CA LEU A 58 -2.29 -12.14 38.02
C LEU A 58 -0.95 -12.89 37.96
N ASN A 59 -0.26 -13.01 39.11
CA ASN A 59 0.98 -13.77 39.22
C ASN A 59 0.75 -15.29 39.17
N ALA A 60 -0.40 -15.78 39.66
CA ALA A 60 -0.78 -17.19 39.61
C ALA A 60 -1.23 -17.62 38.21
N ALA A 61 -1.78 -16.70 37.41
CA ALA A 61 -2.24 -16.95 36.05
C ALA A 61 -1.07 -17.29 35.10
N THR A 62 -1.13 -18.49 34.52
CA THR A 62 -0.07 -19.00 33.63
C THR A 62 -0.35 -18.70 32.16
N SER A 63 -1.60 -18.80 31.72
CA SER A 63 -2.03 -18.43 30.37
C SER A 63 -2.35 -16.95 30.24
N VAL A 64 -2.23 -16.44 29.01
CA VAL A 64 -2.63 -15.07 28.67
C VAL A 64 -4.13 -14.86 28.89
N GLN A 65 -4.96 -15.87 28.61
CA GLN A 65 -6.40 -15.80 28.81
C GLN A 65 -6.78 -15.65 30.29
N ALA A 66 -6.11 -16.37 31.19
CA ALA A 66 -6.31 -16.21 32.63
C ALA A 66 -5.90 -14.80 33.11
N ARG A 67 -4.81 -14.23 32.57
CA ARG A 67 -4.40 -12.86 32.88
C ARG A 67 -5.42 -11.83 32.39
N ILE A 68 -5.94 -11.98 31.17
CA ILE A 68 -7.03 -11.15 30.64
C ILE A 68 -8.25 -11.22 31.56
N ALA A 69 -8.60 -12.42 32.04
CA ALA A 69 -9.72 -12.60 32.96
C ALA A 69 -9.52 -11.85 34.30
N VAL A 70 -8.30 -11.85 34.86
CA VAL A 70 -7.98 -11.07 36.07
C VAL A 70 -8.12 -9.58 35.83
N LEU A 71 -7.60 -9.06 34.71
CA LEU A 71 -7.75 -7.64 34.36
C LEU A 71 -9.21 -7.24 34.13
N GLY A 72 -10.01 -8.14 33.53
CA GLY A 72 -11.44 -7.95 33.38
C GLY A 72 -12.17 -7.88 34.72
N ILE A 73 -11.82 -8.72 35.69
CA ILE A 73 -12.33 -8.62 37.06
C ILE A 73 -11.97 -7.27 37.68
N ALA A 74 -10.71 -6.84 37.55
CA ALA A 74 -10.26 -5.56 38.10
C ALA A 74 -11.06 -4.37 37.55
N SER A 75 -11.33 -4.37 36.24
CA SER A 75 -12.17 -3.36 35.56
C SER A 75 -13.62 -3.38 36.06
N MET A 76 -14.20 -4.57 36.27
CA MET A 76 -15.59 -4.72 36.76
C MET A 76 -15.78 -4.32 38.22
N VAL A 77 -14.77 -4.56 39.07
CA VAL A 77 -14.90 -4.39 40.52
C VAL A 77 -14.40 -3.02 40.98
N SER A 78 -13.43 -2.43 40.27
CA SER A 78 -12.83 -1.11 40.56
C SER A 78 -12.45 -0.93 42.04
N PRO A 79 -11.48 -1.71 42.56
CA PRO A 79 -11.06 -1.61 43.96
C PRO A 79 -10.22 -0.35 44.24
N ASP A 80 -10.24 0.11 45.49
CA ASP A 80 -9.66 1.41 45.90
C ASP A 80 -8.11 1.45 45.87
N ASP A 81 -7.43 0.33 46.12
CA ASP A 81 -5.96 0.24 46.10
C ASP A 81 -5.49 -0.65 44.95
N LEU A 82 -4.87 -0.03 43.95
CA LEU A 82 -4.41 -0.69 42.73
C LEU A 82 -2.95 -0.37 42.38
N GLY A 83 -2.16 0.19 43.30
CA GLY A 83 -0.81 0.70 42.98
C GLY A 83 0.13 -0.35 42.39
N GLU A 84 0.16 -1.58 42.95
CA GLU A 84 1.01 -2.64 42.40
C GLU A 84 0.45 -3.23 41.08
N LEU A 85 -0.87 -3.25 40.92
CA LEU A 85 -1.49 -3.66 39.64
C LEU A 85 -1.19 -2.65 38.53
N HIS A 86 -1.20 -1.36 38.86
CA HIS A 86 -0.80 -0.27 37.96
C HIS A 86 0.64 -0.43 37.49
N ASP A 87 1.59 -0.66 38.40
CA ASP A 87 3.00 -0.94 38.07
C ASP A 87 3.13 -2.13 37.09
N ARG A 88 2.30 -3.17 37.26
CA ARG A 88 2.26 -4.34 36.35
C ARG A 88 1.67 -4.00 34.98
N CYS A 89 0.63 -3.17 34.93
CA CYS A 89 0.05 -2.70 33.67
C CYS A 89 1.07 -1.91 32.85
N ILE A 90 1.79 -0.98 33.48
CA ILE A 90 2.87 -0.21 32.84
C ILE A 90 3.94 -1.14 32.24
N ILE A 91 4.28 -2.22 32.95
CA ILE A 91 5.24 -3.21 32.46
C ILE A 91 4.74 -3.86 31.17
N PHE A 92 3.48 -4.30 31.12
CA PHE A 92 2.91 -4.90 29.91
C PHE A 92 2.92 -3.93 28.73
N VAL A 93 2.56 -2.66 28.96
CA VAL A 93 2.56 -1.59 27.95
C VAL A 93 3.94 -1.39 27.31
N ILE A 94 5.01 -1.49 28.10
CA ILE A 94 6.39 -1.30 27.62
C ILE A 94 6.96 -2.56 26.95
N GLU A 95 6.53 -3.74 27.39
CA GLU A 95 6.94 -5.04 26.83
C GLU A 95 6.11 -5.39 25.58
N CYS A 96 6.03 -4.44 24.65
CA CYS A 96 5.20 -4.51 23.44
C CYS A 96 6.00 -4.84 22.16
N THR A 97 7.17 -5.44 22.26
CA THR A 97 7.97 -5.82 21.07
C THR A 97 7.43 -7.10 20.43
N ASP A 98 7.59 -7.22 19.11
CA ASP A 98 7.26 -8.43 18.34
C ASP A 98 5.77 -8.83 18.43
N LEU A 99 4.87 -7.84 18.32
CA LEU A 99 3.42 -8.04 18.41
C LEU A 99 2.76 -8.49 17.10
N SER A 100 3.44 -8.41 15.94
CA SER A 100 2.84 -8.64 14.61
C SER A 100 1.96 -9.89 14.54
N ASP A 101 2.44 -11.01 15.11
CA ASP A 101 1.80 -12.32 15.02
C ASP A 101 1.24 -12.85 16.35
N ASP A 102 1.44 -12.13 17.45
CA ASP A 102 1.02 -12.56 18.79
C ASP A 102 -0.36 -12.03 19.18
N GLN A 103 -1.40 -12.75 18.73
CA GLN A 103 -2.79 -12.36 18.98
C GLN A 103 -3.17 -12.41 20.47
N GLU A 104 -2.55 -13.30 21.25
CA GLU A 104 -2.82 -13.40 22.69
C GLU A 104 -2.28 -12.17 23.42
N ARG A 105 -1.03 -11.75 23.17
CA ARG A 105 -0.47 -10.53 23.77
C ARG A 105 -1.21 -9.28 23.34
N LYS A 106 -1.67 -9.19 22.09
CA LYS A 106 -2.55 -8.11 21.63
C LYS A 106 -3.85 -8.06 22.45
N GLY A 107 -4.46 -9.23 22.72
CA GLY A 107 -5.62 -9.34 23.59
C GLY A 107 -5.34 -8.87 25.03
N LEU A 108 -4.17 -9.23 25.57
CA LEU A 108 -3.74 -8.78 26.90
C LEU A 108 -3.56 -7.27 26.96
N LEU A 109 -2.87 -6.66 26.00
CA LEU A 109 -2.68 -5.22 25.93
C LEU A 109 -4.01 -4.47 25.81
N SER A 110 -4.94 -4.98 24.99
CA SER A 110 -6.29 -4.40 24.88
C SER A 110 -7.03 -4.42 26.22
N ALA A 111 -6.89 -5.50 27.00
CA ALA A 111 -7.46 -5.58 28.36
C ALA A 111 -6.77 -4.62 29.34
N VAL A 112 -5.45 -4.43 29.22
CA VAL A 112 -4.70 -3.44 30.00
C VAL A 112 -5.17 -2.02 29.66
N HIS A 113 -5.25 -1.66 28.38
CA HIS A 113 -5.73 -0.34 27.96
C HIS A 113 -7.12 -0.03 28.50
N ARG A 114 -8.02 -1.02 28.46
CA ARG A 114 -9.37 -0.89 29.02
C ARG A 114 -9.34 -0.64 30.53
N LEU A 115 -8.56 -1.43 31.27
CA LEU A 115 -8.41 -1.24 32.70
C LEU A 115 -7.82 0.15 33.03
N MET A 116 -6.80 0.60 32.28
CA MET A 116 -6.21 1.91 32.48
C MET A 116 -7.19 3.05 32.17
N LEU A 117 -8.09 2.88 31.20
CA LEU A 117 -9.16 3.82 30.94
C LEU A 117 -10.16 3.86 32.11
N ASP A 118 -10.65 2.70 32.55
CA ASP A 118 -11.65 2.58 33.61
C ASP A 118 -11.14 3.11 34.97
N CYS A 119 -9.84 2.95 35.24
CA CYS A 119 -9.19 3.42 36.47
C CYS A 119 -8.67 4.88 36.40
N GLY A 120 -8.88 5.58 35.28
CA GLY A 120 -8.43 6.98 35.13
C GLY A 120 -6.92 7.16 34.92
N TRP A 121 -6.20 6.13 34.49
CA TRP A 121 -4.75 6.16 34.20
C TRP A 121 -4.44 6.36 32.70
N PHE A 122 -5.45 6.71 31.90
CA PHE A 122 -5.31 6.79 30.45
C PHE A 122 -4.34 7.89 30.00
N ASP A 123 -4.36 9.06 30.63
CA ASP A 123 -3.43 10.14 30.28
C ASP A 123 -1.97 9.75 30.56
N GLU A 124 -1.72 8.99 31.64
CA GLU A 124 -0.39 8.46 31.96
C GLU A 124 0.04 7.40 30.94
N LEU A 125 -0.87 6.53 30.49
CA LEU A 125 -0.59 5.59 29.39
C LEU A 125 -0.10 6.34 28.14
N VAL A 126 -0.84 7.36 27.71
CA VAL A 126 -0.48 8.15 26.53
C VAL A 126 0.84 8.90 26.76
N GLU A 127 1.07 9.47 27.95
CA GLU A 127 2.34 10.12 28.30
C GLU A 127 3.53 9.16 28.21
N ILE A 128 3.42 7.95 28.75
CA ILE A 128 4.49 6.94 28.74
C ILE A 128 4.82 6.54 27.29
N LEU A 129 3.81 6.21 26.48
CA LEU A 129 3.98 5.85 25.07
C LEU A 129 4.65 6.99 24.29
N THR A 130 4.18 8.22 24.50
CA THR A 130 4.72 9.43 23.86
C THR A 130 6.17 9.68 24.25
N CYS A 131 6.51 9.58 25.54
CA CYS A 131 7.87 9.78 26.03
C CYS A 131 8.87 8.80 25.39
N ILE A 132 8.46 7.54 25.23
CA ILE A 132 9.30 6.52 24.60
C ILE A 132 9.49 6.82 23.11
N LEU A 133 8.41 7.17 22.39
CA LEU A 133 8.49 7.56 20.97
C LEU A 133 9.41 8.78 20.77
N LYS A 134 9.28 9.82 21.60
CA LYS A 134 10.16 11.01 21.54
C LYS A 134 11.62 10.64 21.74
N THR A 135 11.90 9.76 22.69
CA THR A 135 13.27 9.29 22.97
C THR A 135 13.84 8.53 21.78
N ILE A 136 13.04 7.64 21.17
CA ILE A 136 13.42 6.89 19.98
C ILE A 136 13.66 7.84 18.80
N ALA A 137 12.71 8.74 18.50
CA ALA A 137 12.79 9.72 17.42
C ALA A 137 14.05 10.60 17.55
N ALA A 138 14.34 11.12 18.75
CA ALA A 138 15.54 11.91 19.01
C ALA A 138 16.85 11.12 18.77
N GLY A 139 16.89 9.86 19.21
CA GLY A 139 18.06 9.00 18.97
C GLY A 139 18.27 8.69 17.49
N ILE A 140 17.19 8.43 16.74
CA ILE A 140 17.25 8.14 15.30
C ILE A 140 17.71 9.38 14.55
N LEU A 141 17.14 10.54 14.86
CA LEU A 141 17.50 11.81 14.23
C LEU A 141 18.99 12.14 14.40
N ALA A 142 19.53 11.90 15.60
CA ALA A 142 20.95 12.08 15.89
C ALA A 142 21.86 11.14 15.09
N LYS A 143 21.34 10.02 14.56
CA LYS A 143 22.09 9.06 13.76
C LYS A 143 21.97 9.32 12.25
N PHE A 144 20.77 9.61 11.76
CA PHE A 144 20.48 9.67 10.32
C PHE A 144 20.44 11.09 9.75
N SER A 145 20.58 12.14 10.60
CA SER A 145 20.67 13.54 10.17
C SER A 145 19.54 13.98 9.21
N ALA A 146 18.30 13.59 9.50
CA ALA A 146 17.16 14.02 8.70
C ALA A 146 16.88 15.52 8.91
N ASP A 147 16.55 16.22 7.83
CA ASP A 147 16.09 17.62 7.88
C ASP A 147 14.70 17.66 8.53
N VAL A 148 14.63 18.14 9.78
CA VAL A 148 13.39 18.24 10.55
C VAL A 148 13.13 19.72 10.89
N PRO A 149 11.88 20.20 10.80
CA PRO A 149 11.50 21.57 11.17
C PRO A 149 11.98 21.95 12.59
N HIS A 150 12.44 23.19 12.74
CA HIS A 150 13.12 23.67 13.97
C HIS A 150 12.25 23.57 15.24
N GLN A 151 10.92 23.69 15.12
CA GLN A 151 9.97 23.54 16.24
C GLN A 151 9.84 22.09 16.73
N VAL A 152 9.85 21.10 15.83
CA VAL A 152 9.83 19.67 16.19
C VAL A 152 11.14 19.30 16.90
N PHE A 153 12.25 19.89 16.49
CA PHE A 153 13.52 19.75 17.20
C PHE A 153 13.48 20.37 18.62
N GLN A 154 12.68 21.42 18.83
CA GLN A 154 12.48 22.03 20.16
C GLN A 154 11.55 21.20 21.06
N SER A 155 10.48 20.59 20.52
CA SER A 155 9.58 19.72 21.29
C SER A 155 10.28 18.43 21.75
N LEU A 156 11.17 17.87 20.92
CA LEU A 156 12.03 16.72 21.24
C LEU A 156 13.10 17.03 22.30
N LYS A 157 13.50 18.29 22.46
CA LYS A 157 14.50 18.71 23.48
C LYS A 157 13.92 18.79 24.90
N LYS A 158 12.60 18.87 25.07
CA LYS A 158 11.97 18.89 26.39
C LYS A 158 12.11 17.50 27.03
N LYS A 159 13.04 17.39 27.99
CA LYS A 159 13.24 16.15 28.77
C LYS A 159 12.05 15.91 29.69
N HIS A 160 11.20 14.95 29.34
CA HIS A 160 10.32 14.33 30.33
C HIS A 160 11.10 13.22 31.05
N LYS A 161 11.07 13.26 32.39
CA LYS A 161 11.70 12.21 33.21
C LYS A 161 10.75 11.03 33.24
N LEU A 162 11.11 9.95 32.55
CA LEU A 162 10.47 8.66 32.77
C LEU A 162 10.65 8.25 34.25
N PRO A 163 9.63 7.65 34.88
CA PRO A 163 9.76 7.02 36.19
C PRO A 163 10.99 6.09 36.25
N MET A 164 11.70 6.13 37.38
CA MET A 164 13.00 5.46 37.54
C MET A 164 12.94 3.93 37.29
N LYS A 165 11.79 3.29 37.56
CA LYS A 165 11.51 1.86 37.28
C LYS A 165 11.42 1.55 35.77
N ILE A 166 10.90 2.48 34.97
CA ILE A 166 10.76 2.36 33.51
C ILE A 166 12.11 2.61 32.82
N SER A 167 12.88 3.55 33.36
CA SER A 167 14.22 3.92 32.90
C SER A 167 15.22 2.75 32.88
N THR A 168 15.06 1.76 33.77
CA THR A 168 15.92 0.56 33.83
C THR A 168 15.57 -0.47 32.75
N LYS A 169 14.29 -0.71 32.49
CA LYS A 169 13.85 -1.63 31.42
C LYS A 169 14.18 -1.11 30.02
N ILE A 170 14.10 0.21 29.84
CA ILE A 170 14.42 0.88 28.57
C ILE A 170 15.86 1.46 28.60
N GLY A 171 16.73 0.89 29.43
CA GLY A 171 18.10 1.40 29.64
C GLY A 171 18.94 1.49 28.36
N PHE A 172 18.60 0.75 27.31
CA PHE A 172 19.27 0.83 26.01
C PHE A 172 19.05 2.16 25.27
N LEU A 173 18.00 2.92 25.61
CA LEU A 173 17.76 4.28 25.10
C LEU A 173 18.50 5.36 25.91
N ASN A 174 18.93 5.05 27.14
CA ASN A 174 19.55 6.01 28.06
C ASN A 174 21.08 6.08 27.87
N GLY A 175 21.52 6.92 26.93
CA GLY A 175 22.93 7.34 26.79
C GLY A 175 23.05 8.86 26.80
N LYS A 176 23.91 9.42 27.66
CA LYS A 176 24.25 10.86 27.64
C LYS A 176 24.79 11.22 26.24
N GLY A 177 23.96 11.87 25.42
CA GLY A 177 24.30 12.26 24.04
C GLY A 177 24.08 11.14 23.02
N SER A 178 22.91 10.49 23.04
CA SER A 178 22.59 9.22 22.38
C SER A 178 22.75 9.21 20.85
N LYS A 179 23.97 8.98 20.38
CA LYS A 179 24.23 8.34 19.09
C LYS A 179 23.90 6.86 19.24
N PHE A 180 23.01 6.28 18.44
CA PHE A 180 22.83 4.82 18.35
C PHE A 180 24.10 4.18 17.75
N PRO A 181 25.02 3.59 18.54
CA PRO A 181 26.32 3.18 18.03
C PRO A 181 26.26 1.84 17.28
N ASP A 182 25.22 1.03 17.52
CA ASP A 182 25.13 -0.39 17.12
C ASP A 182 23.80 -0.71 16.43
N LYS A 183 23.82 -1.59 15.40
CA LYS A 183 22.66 -2.07 14.64
C LYS A 183 21.63 -2.76 15.57
N SER A 184 22.10 -3.49 16.58
CA SER A 184 21.24 -4.23 17.52
C SER A 184 20.31 -3.32 18.33
N LYS A 185 20.80 -2.14 18.76
CA LYS A 185 20.02 -1.18 19.54
C LYS A 185 18.97 -0.46 18.70
N ILE A 186 19.25 -0.26 17.41
CA ILE A 186 18.30 0.34 16.47
C ILE A 186 17.17 -0.63 16.19
N LYS A 187 17.48 -1.91 15.94
CA LYS A 187 16.47 -2.95 15.80
C LYS A 187 15.54 -2.97 17.02
N LYS A 188 16.09 -3.00 18.23
CA LYS A 188 15.27 -2.94 19.46
C LYS A 188 14.41 -1.67 19.56
N ALA A 189 14.96 -0.51 19.21
CA ALA A 189 14.21 0.75 19.21
C ALA A 189 13.08 0.74 18.17
N PHE A 190 13.31 0.17 16.99
CA PHE A 190 12.32 0.02 15.94
C PHE A 190 11.21 -0.96 16.32
N ASN A 191 11.53 -2.14 16.86
CA ASN A 191 10.53 -3.09 17.35
C ASN A 191 9.67 -2.46 18.46
N LEU A 192 10.29 -1.68 19.35
CA LEU A 192 9.55 -0.97 20.40
C LEU A 192 8.65 0.13 19.83
N ALA A 193 9.15 0.92 18.87
CA ALA A 193 8.35 1.94 18.19
C ALA A 193 7.16 1.33 17.42
N ALA A 194 7.37 0.20 16.75
CA ALA A 194 6.32 -0.54 16.07
C ALA A 194 5.25 -1.04 17.04
N GLY A 195 5.66 -1.61 18.18
CA GLY A 195 4.77 -2.03 19.25
C GLY A 195 3.93 -0.90 19.84
N ILE A 196 4.55 0.25 20.08
CA ILE A 196 3.85 1.46 20.56
C ILE A 196 2.90 2.00 19.49
N ALA A 197 3.33 2.03 18.23
CA ALA A 197 2.48 2.47 17.12
C ALA A 197 1.25 1.55 16.97
N TRP A 198 1.42 0.24 17.14
CA TRP A 198 0.31 -0.71 17.19
C TRP A 198 -0.65 -0.40 18.34
N GLN A 199 -0.13 -0.16 19.56
CA GLN A 199 -0.96 0.21 20.71
C GLN A 199 -1.74 1.49 20.43
N LEU A 200 -1.08 2.57 19.98
CA LEU A 200 -1.76 3.84 19.64
C LEU A 200 -2.83 3.65 18.58
N LYS A 201 -2.58 2.81 17.56
CA LYS A 201 -3.59 2.48 16.56
C LYS A 201 -4.79 1.74 17.16
N GLU A 202 -4.56 0.80 18.07
CA GLU A 202 -5.62 0.07 18.77
C GLU A 202 -6.51 1.01 19.59
N LEU A 203 -5.90 1.96 20.31
CA LEU A 203 -6.62 3.00 21.06
C LEU A 203 -7.56 3.83 20.17
N ILE A 204 -7.21 4.06 18.90
CA ILE A 204 -8.05 4.80 17.95
C ILE A 204 -9.27 3.99 17.49
N VAL A 205 -9.16 2.65 17.41
CA VAL A 205 -10.26 1.80 16.94
C VAL A 205 -11.43 1.85 17.93
N ASN A 206 -11.15 1.77 19.23
CA ASN A 206 -12.17 1.88 20.27
C ASN A 206 -12.71 3.32 20.39
N VAL A 207 -14.04 3.49 20.42
CA VAL A 207 -14.68 4.82 20.41
C VAL A 207 -14.35 5.63 21.67
N ASP A 208 -14.32 5.01 22.85
CA ASP A 208 -14.11 5.70 24.12
C ASP A 208 -12.63 6.06 24.31
N MET A 209 -11.73 5.12 24.01
CA MET A 209 -10.29 5.36 24.03
C MET A 209 -9.88 6.39 22.99
N ARG A 210 -10.48 6.39 21.80
CA ARG A 210 -10.24 7.40 20.77
C ARG A 210 -10.58 8.80 21.27
N LYS A 211 -11.76 8.98 21.87
CA LYS A 211 -12.14 10.28 22.45
C LYS A 211 -11.19 10.73 23.55
N ALA A 212 -10.70 9.81 24.37
CA ALA A 212 -9.73 10.12 25.41
C ALA A 212 -8.35 10.48 24.81
N LEU A 213 -7.90 9.73 23.80
CA LEU A 213 -6.61 9.94 23.12
C LEU A 213 -6.58 11.29 22.40
N LEU A 214 -7.64 11.61 21.65
CA LEU A 214 -7.78 12.86 20.91
C LEU A 214 -7.77 14.11 21.81
N LYS A 215 -8.23 13.97 23.06
CA LYS A 215 -8.18 15.02 24.09
C LYS A 215 -6.87 15.10 24.85
N SER A 216 -5.95 14.15 24.65
CA SER A 216 -4.73 14.07 25.44
C SER A 216 -3.74 15.17 25.05
N PRO A 217 -3.13 15.89 26.02
CA PRO A 217 -2.15 16.94 25.74
C PRO A 217 -0.85 16.40 25.11
N ASN A 218 -0.63 15.09 25.15
CA ASN A 218 0.57 14.43 24.63
C ASN A 218 0.44 13.98 23.16
N LEU A 219 -0.76 14.09 22.57
CA LEU A 219 -1.03 13.54 21.24
C LEU A 219 -0.18 14.19 20.14
N GLU A 220 -0.02 15.51 20.17
CA GLU A 220 0.78 16.25 19.19
C GLU A 220 2.24 15.77 19.18
N ASP A 221 2.82 15.61 20.37
CA ASP A 221 4.17 15.10 20.55
C ASP A 221 4.31 13.64 20.05
N ALA A 222 3.29 12.81 20.27
CA ALA A 222 3.25 11.44 19.75
C ALA A 222 3.19 11.43 18.22
N PHE A 223 2.35 12.28 17.63
CA PHE A 223 2.17 12.41 16.19
C PHE A 223 3.48 12.83 15.50
N TYR A 224 4.15 13.87 15.97
CA TYR A 224 5.44 14.29 15.39
C TYR A 224 6.54 13.26 15.56
N SER A 225 6.59 12.57 16.71
CA SER A 225 7.55 11.49 16.93
C SER A 225 7.32 10.34 15.96
N LEU A 226 6.06 9.94 15.75
CA LEU A 226 5.67 8.94 14.75
C LEU A 226 6.00 9.39 13.33
N LYS A 227 5.82 10.67 13.00
CA LYS A 227 6.17 11.22 11.69
C LYS A 227 7.66 11.02 11.37
N ILE A 228 8.54 11.36 12.31
CA ILE A 228 10.00 11.18 12.17
C ILE A 228 10.36 9.69 12.07
N ILE A 229 9.80 8.87 12.95
CA ILE A 229 10.06 7.43 12.96
C ILE A 229 9.62 6.82 11.62
N SER A 230 8.43 7.16 11.13
CA SER A 230 7.88 6.64 9.87
C SER A 230 8.72 7.04 8.67
N GLN A 231 9.19 8.30 8.60
CA GLN A 231 10.09 8.75 7.55
C GLN A 231 11.34 7.87 7.47
N ILE A 232 12.01 7.66 8.61
CA ILE A 232 13.25 6.87 8.64
C ILE A 232 12.97 5.39 8.39
N PHE A 233 11.85 4.86 8.87
CA PHE A 233 11.42 3.49 8.57
C PHE A 233 11.25 3.28 7.06
N ILE A 234 10.60 4.23 6.37
CA ILE A 234 10.43 4.20 4.91
C ILE A 234 11.79 4.29 4.21
N GLU A 235 12.62 5.28 4.57
CA GLU A 235 13.92 5.50 3.93
C GLU A 235 14.91 4.34 4.13
N GLN A 236 14.67 3.46 5.12
CA GLN A 236 15.53 2.33 5.44
C GLN A 236 14.87 0.95 5.25
N CYS A 237 13.65 0.87 4.70
CA CYS A 237 12.89 -0.39 4.64
C CYS A 237 13.62 -1.50 3.85
N VAL A 238 14.38 -1.12 2.82
CA VAL A 238 15.20 -2.04 2.02
C VAL A 238 16.52 -2.44 2.69
N ASN A 239 16.92 -1.75 3.76
CA ASN A 239 18.21 -1.89 4.45
C ASN A 239 18.11 -2.60 5.81
N PHE A 240 16.91 -3.05 6.21
CA PHE A 240 16.69 -3.78 7.46
C PHE A 240 16.03 -5.12 7.20
N GLU A 241 16.51 -6.17 7.87
CA GLU A 241 15.88 -7.51 7.82
C GLU A 241 14.51 -7.52 8.51
N PHE A 242 14.33 -6.66 9.51
CA PHE A 242 13.09 -6.48 10.23
C PHE A 242 12.39 -5.21 9.74
N PHE A 243 11.13 -5.35 9.36
CA PHE A 243 10.25 -4.27 8.98
C PHE A 243 8.86 -4.52 9.55
N ASP A 244 8.23 -3.46 10.06
CA ASP A 244 6.86 -3.51 10.58
C ASP A 244 6.17 -2.22 10.13
N THR A 245 5.03 -2.37 9.45
CA THR A 245 4.26 -1.25 8.90
C THR A 245 3.47 -0.47 9.94
N SER A 246 3.42 -0.94 11.20
CA SER A 246 2.65 -0.33 12.29
C SER A 246 2.92 1.16 12.50
N PRO A 247 4.17 1.69 12.48
CA PRO A 247 4.42 3.13 12.57
C PRO A 247 3.74 3.94 11.47
N ILE A 248 3.83 3.48 10.22
CA ILE A 248 3.26 4.15 9.04
C ILE A 248 1.73 4.08 9.09
N VAL A 249 1.18 2.91 9.37
CA VAL A 249 -0.27 2.70 9.45
C VAL A 249 -0.86 3.50 10.62
N CYS A 250 -0.16 3.57 11.75
CA CYS A 250 -0.58 4.37 12.89
C CYS A 250 -0.56 5.87 12.57
N LEU A 251 0.51 6.38 11.98
CA LEU A 251 0.61 7.78 11.53
C LEU A 251 -0.53 8.14 10.57
N ALA A 252 -0.77 7.31 9.56
CA ALA A 252 -1.84 7.49 8.59
C ALA A 252 -3.23 7.48 9.27
N THR A 253 -3.47 6.52 10.16
CA THR A 253 -4.72 6.41 10.93
C THR A 253 -4.94 7.62 11.83
N LEU A 254 -3.92 8.06 12.57
CA LEU A 254 -3.99 9.27 13.41
C LEU A 254 -4.30 10.51 12.58
N SER A 255 -3.62 10.69 11.44
CA SER A 255 -3.86 11.85 10.56
C SER A 255 -5.29 11.91 10.04
N LEU A 256 -5.88 10.74 9.73
CA LEU A 256 -7.28 10.62 9.33
C LEU A 256 -8.22 11.04 10.47
N TYR A 257 -8.04 10.49 11.67
CA TYR A 257 -8.94 10.79 12.79
C TYR A 257 -8.80 12.22 13.32
N LEU A 258 -7.58 12.78 13.31
CA LEU A 258 -7.35 14.19 13.60
C LEU A 258 -8.06 15.11 12.60
N SER A 259 -8.15 14.71 11.32
CA SER A 259 -8.83 15.50 10.29
C SER A 259 -10.36 15.36 10.34
N LEU A 260 -10.87 14.28 10.95
CA LEU A 260 -12.30 14.04 11.13
C LEU A 260 -12.87 14.71 12.39
N GLU A 261 -12.02 15.11 13.34
CA GLU A 261 -12.47 15.74 14.58
C GLU A 261 -12.92 17.19 14.32
N ASN A 262 -14.10 17.54 14.86
CA ASN A 262 -14.85 18.75 14.50
C ASN A 262 -14.52 19.98 15.36
N ASP A 263 -13.62 19.87 16.34
CA ASP A 263 -13.34 20.97 17.26
C ASP A 263 -12.15 21.82 16.78
N ASP A 264 -12.39 23.13 16.67
CA ASP A 264 -11.42 24.21 16.34
C ASP A 264 -10.20 24.29 17.29
N SER A 265 -10.01 23.31 18.18
CA SER A 265 -8.97 23.31 19.22
C SER A 265 -7.66 22.63 18.82
N VAL A 266 -7.62 21.84 17.74
CA VAL A 266 -6.37 21.20 17.28
C VAL A 266 -5.79 21.97 16.10
N ILE A 267 -5.46 23.25 16.33
CA ILE A 267 -4.65 24.01 15.37
C ILE A 267 -3.20 23.51 15.51
N LEU A 268 -2.84 22.49 14.73
CA LEU A 268 -1.45 22.27 14.35
C LEU A 268 -1.07 23.47 13.47
N ASN A 269 -0.42 24.47 14.07
CA ASN A 269 0.01 25.68 13.38
C ASN A 269 1.05 25.33 12.31
N ASP A 270 0.60 25.15 11.06
CA ASP A 270 1.45 25.21 9.87
C ASP A 270 1.12 26.50 9.10
N ASP A 271 2.10 27.39 9.07
CA ASP A 271 2.03 28.76 8.57
C ASP A 271 1.97 28.79 7.04
N VAL A 272 0.85 29.19 6.43
CA VAL A 272 0.82 29.91 5.13
C VAL A 272 -0.42 30.79 5.10
N GLN A 273 -0.20 32.11 5.07
CA GLN A 273 -1.22 33.13 4.80
C GLN A 273 -1.76 33.02 3.37
N SER A 274 -3.09 32.92 3.21
CA SER A 274 -3.83 33.73 2.22
C SER A 274 -5.32 33.75 2.59
N GLY A 275 -5.88 34.95 2.72
CA GLY A 275 -7.28 35.15 3.08
C GLY A 275 -8.22 34.93 1.89
N SER A 276 -9.30 34.19 2.12
CA SER A 276 -10.56 34.26 1.36
C SER A 276 -11.62 33.45 2.11
N GLU A 277 -12.64 34.14 2.61
CA GLU A 277 -13.71 33.62 3.49
C GLU A 277 -14.75 32.72 2.77
N CYS A 278 -14.29 31.81 1.89
CA CYS A 278 -15.12 30.80 1.21
C CYS A 278 -14.64 29.35 1.45
N MET A 279 -13.83 29.10 2.49
CA MET A 279 -12.90 27.95 2.57
C MET A 279 -13.04 27.04 3.82
N ASN A 280 -14.20 26.98 4.49
CA ASN A 280 -14.30 26.20 5.73
C ASN A 280 -14.20 24.66 5.55
N SER A 281 -14.41 24.12 4.35
CA SER A 281 -14.19 22.69 4.06
C SER A 281 -12.74 22.35 3.70
N HIS A 282 -11.96 23.30 3.19
CA HIS A 282 -10.58 23.06 2.72
C HIS A 282 -9.52 23.11 3.83
N VAL A 283 -9.83 23.70 4.99
CA VAL A 283 -8.90 23.76 6.13
C VAL A 283 -8.87 22.44 6.94
N LYS A 284 -9.97 21.67 6.95
CA LYS A 284 -10.11 20.45 7.78
C LYS A 284 -9.19 19.28 7.38
N TYR A 285 -8.84 19.16 6.11
CA TYR A 285 -8.07 18.01 5.60
C TYR A 285 -6.57 18.23 5.51
N ARG A 286 -6.06 19.39 5.94
CA ARG A 286 -4.66 19.77 5.78
C ARG A 286 -3.68 18.81 6.43
N ILE A 287 -4.03 18.23 7.59
CA ILE A 287 -3.18 17.26 8.31
C ILE A 287 -3.08 15.95 7.53
N LEU A 288 -4.22 15.41 7.09
CA LEU A 288 -4.29 14.21 6.25
C LEU A 288 -3.54 14.43 4.94
N ASP A 289 -3.80 15.53 4.24
CA ASP A 289 -3.18 15.86 2.96
C ASP A 289 -1.67 16.02 3.07
N ASN A 290 -1.20 16.74 4.10
CA ASN A 290 0.24 16.91 4.35
C ASN A 290 0.90 15.58 4.71
N THR A 291 0.23 14.73 5.48
CA THR A 291 0.74 13.42 5.88
C THR A 291 0.83 12.49 4.68
N LEU A 292 -0.22 12.42 3.87
CA LEU A 292 -0.27 11.63 2.64
C LEU A 292 0.81 12.09 1.65
N SER A 293 0.89 13.38 1.37
CA SER A 293 1.93 13.96 0.50
C SER A 293 3.35 13.64 1.02
N SER A 294 3.57 13.72 2.34
CA SER A 294 4.84 13.36 2.95
C SER A 294 5.16 11.88 2.73
N LEU A 295 4.21 10.97 3.01
CA LEU A 295 4.38 9.53 2.82
C LEU A 295 4.73 9.20 1.37
N LEU A 296 4.01 9.77 0.40
CA LEU A 296 4.27 9.57 -1.02
C LEU A 296 5.67 10.05 -1.40
N SER A 297 6.06 11.26 -0.99
CA SER A 297 7.39 11.83 -1.27
C SER A 297 8.54 11.02 -0.67
N TRP A 298 8.33 10.38 0.49
CA TRP A 298 9.34 9.54 1.12
C TRP A 298 9.51 8.23 0.38
N VAL A 299 8.42 7.64 -0.13
CA VAL A 299 8.47 6.40 -0.90
C VAL A 299 9.01 6.62 -2.31
N GLU A 300 8.77 7.77 -2.93
CA GLU A 300 9.35 8.10 -4.25
C GLU A 300 10.88 7.94 -4.28
N LYS A 301 11.56 8.25 -3.16
CA LYS A 301 13.00 8.05 -3.01
C LYS A 301 13.43 6.57 -3.15
N ILE A 302 12.56 5.62 -2.81
CA ILE A 302 12.79 4.18 -2.98
C ILE A 302 12.74 3.83 -4.47
N PHE A 303 11.82 4.43 -5.21
CA PHE A 303 11.66 4.19 -6.64
C PHE A 303 12.85 4.73 -7.45
N ASP A 304 13.35 5.93 -7.11
CA ASP A 304 14.48 6.58 -7.79
C ASP A 304 15.82 5.84 -7.64
N GLY A 305 16.01 5.11 -6.53
CA GLY A 305 17.22 4.33 -6.28
C GLY A 305 17.46 3.20 -7.30
N VAL A 306 16.40 2.70 -7.94
CA VAL A 306 16.46 1.58 -8.90
C VAL A 306 16.75 2.05 -10.33
N VAL A 307 16.33 3.27 -10.70
CA VAL A 307 16.45 3.79 -12.07
C VAL A 307 17.91 4.04 -12.48
N VAL A 308 18.78 4.38 -11.52
CA VAL A 308 20.21 4.63 -11.79
C VAL A 308 20.99 3.35 -12.10
N GLY A 309 20.50 2.18 -11.68
CA GLY A 309 21.19 0.89 -11.85
C GLY A 309 21.01 0.19 -13.21
N GLN A 310 20.07 0.64 -14.06
CA GLN A 310 19.71 -0.09 -15.29
C GLN A 310 19.86 0.70 -16.60
N SER A 311 20.33 1.95 -16.60
CA SER A 311 20.56 2.70 -17.86
C SER A 311 22.00 2.57 -18.37
N GLY A 312 22.31 1.43 -18.98
CA GLY A 312 23.32 1.39 -20.03
C GLY A 312 22.65 1.77 -21.34
N ILE A 313 22.49 3.07 -21.59
CA ILE A 313 22.32 3.79 -22.89
C ILE A 313 21.71 5.16 -22.52
N SER A 314 22.56 6.20 -22.54
CA SER A 314 22.14 7.59 -22.42
C SER A 314 21.40 8.04 -23.68
N PRO A 315 20.30 8.81 -23.57
CA PRO A 315 19.91 9.73 -24.63
C PRO A 315 20.63 11.07 -24.42
N SER A 316 21.29 11.52 -25.47
CA SER A 316 21.96 12.82 -25.57
C SER A 316 21.05 13.98 -25.15
N ARG A 317 21.48 14.75 -24.14
CA ARG A 317 20.90 16.04 -23.78
C ARG A 317 21.09 17.03 -24.93
N VAL A 318 20.00 17.39 -25.61
CA VAL A 318 19.93 18.63 -26.39
C VAL A 318 19.91 19.80 -25.40
N LYS A 319 20.87 20.70 -25.55
CA LYS A 319 21.01 21.91 -24.75
C LYS A 319 19.92 22.91 -25.13
N HIS A 320 19.11 23.33 -24.15
CA HIS A 320 18.52 24.66 -24.18
C HIS A 320 18.87 25.38 -22.87
N ASN A 321 19.67 26.43 -23.01
CA ASN A 321 20.05 27.36 -21.96
C ASN A 321 18.85 28.25 -21.62
N VAL A 322 18.36 28.19 -20.39
CA VAL A 322 17.81 29.35 -19.67
C VAL A 322 18.21 29.19 -18.20
N ASP A 323 19.11 30.04 -17.74
CA ASP A 323 19.63 30.05 -16.37
C ASP A 323 18.56 30.47 -15.37
N ILE A 324 18.22 29.56 -14.43
CA ILE A 324 17.56 29.89 -13.16
C ILE A 324 18.34 29.16 -12.06
N PRO A 325 18.90 29.86 -11.04
CA PRO A 325 19.84 29.27 -10.11
C PRO A 325 19.11 28.48 -9.02
N TRP A 326 18.94 27.17 -9.22
CA TRP A 326 18.65 26.24 -8.13
C TRP A 326 19.97 25.87 -7.44
N GLN A 327 20.21 26.44 -6.27
CA GLN A 327 21.26 25.96 -5.37
C GLN A 327 20.93 24.55 -4.91
N GLN A 328 21.65 23.56 -5.45
CA GLN A 328 21.74 22.23 -4.86
C GLN A 328 22.43 22.32 -3.49
N PRO A 329 21.87 21.75 -2.42
CA PRO A 329 22.66 21.34 -1.29
C PRO A 329 23.54 20.18 -1.75
N SER A 330 24.84 20.38 -1.68
CA SER A 330 25.86 19.39 -1.98
C SER A 330 25.52 18.03 -1.39
N ARG A 331 25.48 16.99 -2.24
CA ARG A 331 25.62 15.58 -1.83
C ARG A 331 26.92 15.43 -1.05
N GLN A 332 26.87 15.55 0.27
CA GLN A 332 27.83 14.87 1.10
C GLN A 332 27.47 13.40 1.06
N LYS A 333 28.31 12.63 0.35
CA LYS A 333 28.39 11.18 0.48
C LYS A 333 28.66 10.85 1.95
N ALA A 334 27.62 10.69 2.75
CA ALA A 334 27.69 9.89 3.96
C ALA A 334 27.56 8.43 3.51
N GLY A 335 28.68 7.86 3.06
CA GLY A 335 28.81 6.43 2.90
C GLY A 335 28.69 5.78 4.27
N TYR A 336 27.50 5.33 4.62
CA TYR A 336 27.31 4.33 5.65
C TYR A 336 27.18 3.00 4.93
N ASP A 337 28.32 2.34 4.69
CA ASP A 337 28.37 0.92 4.35
C ASP A 337 27.80 0.12 5.54
N LEU A 338 26.48 -0.01 5.58
CA LEU A 338 25.84 -1.14 6.22
C LEU A 338 26.17 -2.33 5.30
N SER A 339 27.14 -3.17 5.67
CA SER A 339 27.38 -4.45 4.98
C SER A 339 26.03 -5.11 4.71
N SER A 340 25.75 -5.40 3.43
CA SER A 340 24.49 -6.00 2.99
C SER A 340 24.50 -7.49 3.32
N ASP A 341 24.36 -7.82 4.60
CA ASP A 341 24.11 -9.19 5.04
C ASP A 341 22.62 -9.56 4.91
N ILE A 342 21.79 -8.68 4.35
CA ILE A 342 20.34 -8.89 4.18
C ILE A 342 20.10 -9.53 2.80
N PRO A 343 19.31 -10.60 2.72
CA PRO A 343 18.87 -11.15 1.45
C PRO A 343 18.15 -10.08 0.62
N GLU A 344 18.57 -9.85 -0.62
CA GLU A 344 17.94 -8.89 -1.55
C GLU A 344 16.41 -9.07 -1.62
N ALA A 345 15.94 -10.33 -1.53
CA ALA A 345 14.53 -10.68 -1.45
C ALA A 345 13.78 -10.02 -0.28
N LYS A 346 14.39 -9.97 0.91
CA LYS A 346 13.73 -9.42 2.11
C LYS A 346 13.55 -7.90 2.01
N GLY A 347 14.53 -7.21 1.42
CA GLY A 347 14.41 -5.78 1.15
C GLY A 347 13.26 -5.47 0.17
N ILE A 348 13.09 -6.30 -0.86
CA ILE A 348 11.99 -6.20 -1.82
C ILE A 348 10.66 -6.46 -1.13
N GLU A 349 10.58 -7.52 -0.34
CA GLU A 349 9.39 -7.89 0.43
C GLU A 349 8.93 -6.76 1.35
N ASN A 350 9.84 -6.18 2.15
CA ASN A 350 9.55 -5.05 3.02
C ASN A 350 9.03 -3.82 2.25
N ALA A 351 9.64 -3.50 1.11
CA ALA A 351 9.20 -2.38 0.26
C ALA A 351 7.80 -2.64 -0.31
N MET A 352 7.47 -3.88 -0.66
CA MET A 352 6.13 -4.25 -1.13
C MET A 352 5.10 -4.23 -0.01
N GLU A 353 5.42 -4.73 1.18
CA GLU A 353 4.53 -4.64 2.35
C GLU A 353 4.20 -3.17 2.68
N LEU A 354 5.23 -2.31 2.67
CA LEU A 354 5.10 -0.86 2.86
C LEU A 354 4.15 -0.24 1.84
N CYS A 355 4.43 -0.44 0.55
CA CYS A 355 3.64 0.16 -0.53
C CYS A 355 2.21 -0.38 -0.54
N THR A 356 2.02 -1.67 -0.27
CA THR A 356 0.69 -2.29 -0.11
C THR A 356 -0.09 -1.62 1.01
N SER A 357 0.56 -1.33 2.15
CA SER A 357 -0.08 -0.71 3.31
C SER A 357 -0.48 0.74 3.04
N ILE A 358 0.36 1.50 2.33
CA ILE A 358 0.04 2.87 1.90
C ILE A 358 -1.11 2.86 0.88
N LEU A 359 -1.07 1.94 -0.09
CA LEU A 359 -2.11 1.83 -1.11
C LEU A 359 -3.45 1.40 -0.52
N LYS A 360 -3.44 0.50 0.47
CA LYS A 360 -4.62 0.17 1.27
C LYS A 360 -5.20 1.42 1.94
N PHE A 361 -4.36 2.20 2.60
CA PHE A 361 -4.79 3.44 3.25
C PHE A 361 -5.42 4.40 2.25
N ILE A 362 -4.78 4.62 1.09
CA ILE A 362 -5.32 5.44 -0.02
C ILE A 362 -6.71 4.95 -0.44
N ALA A 363 -6.88 3.64 -0.65
CA ALA A 363 -8.17 3.07 -1.04
C ALA A 363 -9.24 3.22 0.05
N ASP A 364 -8.86 3.17 1.33
CA ASP A 364 -9.77 3.36 2.46
C ASP A 364 -10.21 4.83 2.60
N ILE A 365 -9.30 5.80 2.48
CA ILE A 365 -9.66 7.23 2.51
C ILE A 365 -10.43 7.66 1.24
N ALA A 366 -10.17 7.03 0.09
CA ALA A 366 -10.93 7.24 -1.14
C ALA A 366 -12.38 6.79 -0.98
N ALA A 367 -12.60 5.63 -0.36
CA ALA A 367 -13.94 5.13 -0.06
C ALA A 367 -14.71 6.03 0.95
N MET A 368 -14.00 6.86 1.72
CA MET A 368 -14.60 7.87 2.60
C MET A 368 -14.76 9.24 1.91
N ASN A 369 -14.39 9.37 0.64
CA ASN A 369 -14.38 10.60 -0.15
C ASN A 369 -13.44 11.69 0.40
N LEU A 370 -12.30 11.27 0.98
CA LEU A 370 -11.36 12.16 1.69
C LEU A 370 -10.04 12.40 0.96
N VAL A 371 -9.81 11.82 -0.22
CA VAL A 371 -8.55 12.01 -0.97
C VAL A 371 -8.47 13.41 -1.58
N GLY A 372 -9.62 14.00 -1.95
CA GLY A 372 -9.73 15.40 -2.36
C GLY A 372 -8.77 15.77 -3.49
N HIS A 373 -7.82 16.67 -3.21
CA HIS A 373 -6.85 17.19 -4.20
C HIS A 373 -5.66 16.25 -4.46
N ASN A 374 -5.49 15.19 -3.67
CA ASN A 374 -4.35 14.28 -3.77
C ASN A 374 -4.55 13.13 -4.76
N ASP A 375 -5.69 13.06 -5.45
CA ASP A 375 -6.03 11.97 -6.39
C ASP A 375 -4.92 11.72 -7.41
N ILE A 376 -4.38 12.80 -8.00
CA ILE A 376 -3.29 12.74 -8.99
C ILE A 376 -2.03 12.13 -8.37
N CYS A 377 -1.59 12.62 -7.22
CA CYS A 377 -0.40 12.10 -6.54
C CYS A 377 -0.56 10.62 -6.15
N CYS A 378 -1.75 10.24 -5.68
CA CYS A 378 -2.07 8.85 -5.35
C CYS A 378 -2.08 7.93 -6.58
N LEU A 379 -2.62 8.38 -7.71
CA LEU A 379 -2.60 7.62 -8.96
C LEU A 379 -1.16 7.47 -9.49
N ARG A 380 -0.35 8.54 -9.45
CA ARG A 380 1.08 8.50 -9.80
C ARG A 380 1.84 7.52 -8.93
N PHE A 381 1.58 7.54 -7.63
CA PHE A 381 2.16 6.59 -6.69
C PHE A 381 1.80 5.15 -7.05
N ALA A 382 0.51 4.84 -7.26
CA ALA A 382 0.06 3.50 -7.59
C ALA A 382 0.68 2.99 -8.91
N SER A 383 0.77 3.86 -9.92
CA SER A 383 1.44 3.61 -11.20
C SER A 383 2.94 3.35 -11.01
N ALA A 384 3.63 4.25 -10.30
CA ALA A 384 5.07 4.13 -10.03
C ALA A 384 5.39 2.86 -9.24
N TYR A 385 4.54 2.50 -8.27
CA TYR A 385 4.69 1.27 -7.49
C TYR A 385 4.51 0.02 -8.35
N ALA A 386 3.51 -0.04 -9.24
CA ALA A 386 3.35 -1.16 -10.17
C ALA A 386 4.58 -1.34 -11.05
N ARG A 387 5.12 -0.25 -11.62
CA ARG A 387 6.37 -0.27 -12.42
C ARG A 387 7.58 -0.68 -11.58
N TYR A 388 7.71 -0.17 -10.36
CA TYR A 388 8.75 -0.57 -9.42
C TYR A 388 8.70 -2.07 -9.12
N ALA A 389 7.51 -2.62 -8.86
CA ALA A 389 7.32 -4.03 -8.57
C ALA A 389 7.77 -4.92 -9.74
N ILE A 390 7.32 -4.59 -10.96
CA ILE A 390 7.70 -5.31 -12.19
C ILE A 390 9.23 -5.28 -12.38
N SER A 391 9.83 -4.09 -12.31
CA SER A 391 11.28 -3.91 -12.51
C SER A 391 12.11 -4.67 -11.47
N THR A 392 11.71 -4.58 -10.21
CA THR A 392 12.43 -5.16 -9.07
C THR A 392 12.36 -6.68 -9.08
N ILE A 393 11.18 -7.25 -9.31
CA ILE A 393 11.00 -8.72 -9.43
C ILE A 393 11.75 -9.24 -10.66
N GLY A 394 11.63 -8.56 -11.80
CA GLY A 394 12.35 -8.93 -13.01
C GLY A 394 13.87 -8.83 -12.87
N GLY A 395 14.37 -7.86 -12.09
CA GLY A 395 15.77 -7.74 -11.71
C GLY A 395 16.23 -8.89 -10.81
N TYR A 396 15.49 -9.18 -9.75
CA TYR A 396 15.78 -10.25 -8.81
C TYR A 396 15.80 -11.62 -9.50
N ARG A 397 14.80 -11.92 -10.34
CA ARG A 397 14.71 -13.20 -11.05
C ARG A 397 15.85 -13.43 -12.03
N ARG A 398 16.38 -12.38 -12.67
CA ARG A 398 17.55 -12.51 -13.56
C ARG A 398 18.83 -12.89 -12.80
N LYS A 399 18.91 -12.60 -11.50
CA LYS A 399 20.09 -12.88 -10.66
C LYS A 399 20.05 -14.27 -10.01
N VAL A 400 18.87 -14.77 -9.66
CA VAL A 400 18.70 -16.03 -8.91
C VAL A 400 18.38 -17.19 -9.86
N SER A 401 19.34 -18.11 -10.05
CA SER A 401 19.22 -19.24 -10.98
C SER A 401 18.56 -20.50 -10.40
N SER A 402 18.53 -20.68 -9.08
CA SER A 402 17.90 -21.81 -8.40
C SER A 402 16.72 -21.34 -7.54
N PHE A 403 15.52 -21.39 -8.09
CA PHE A 403 14.30 -20.86 -7.48
C PHE A 403 13.58 -21.92 -6.62
N LYS A 404 13.18 -21.57 -5.40
CA LYS A 404 12.14 -22.30 -4.65
C LYS A 404 10.86 -21.50 -4.65
N GLU A 405 9.73 -22.16 -4.95
CA GLU A 405 8.40 -21.53 -5.05
C GLU A 405 7.97 -20.78 -3.76
N ASP A 406 8.55 -21.16 -2.61
CA ASP A 406 8.30 -20.52 -1.31
C ASP A 406 8.96 -19.14 -1.15
N ASP A 407 10.05 -18.84 -1.87
CA ASP A 407 10.87 -17.64 -1.63
C ASP A 407 10.17 -16.31 -2.01
N LEU A 408 9.15 -16.37 -2.88
CA LEU A 408 8.38 -15.19 -3.34
C LEU A 408 6.90 -15.25 -2.96
N LYS A 409 6.51 -16.17 -2.09
CA LYS A 409 5.09 -16.35 -1.73
C LYS A 409 4.51 -15.09 -1.09
N GLU A 410 5.22 -14.51 -0.13
CA GLU A 410 4.79 -13.29 0.57
C GLU A 410 4.75 -12.09 -0.39
N ILE A 411 5.76 -11.96 -1.25
CA ILE A 411 5.79 -10.98 -2.34
C ILE A 411 4.54 -11.08 -3.22
N PHE A 412 4.15 -12.30 -3.62
CA PHE A 412 2.94 -12.50 -4.42
C PHE A 412 1.65 -12.13 -3.65
N GLU A 413 1.56 -12.44 -2.35
CA GLU A 413 0.42 -12.01 -1.51
C GLU A 413 0.27 -10.47 -1.46
N TYR A 414 1.39 -9.75 -1.37
CA TYR A 414 1.41 -8.29 -1.43
C TYR A 414 0.97 -7.75 -2.79
N LEU A 415 1.41 -8.36 -3.90
CA LEU A 415 0.98 -7.97 -5.24
C LEU A 415 -0.52 -8.16 -5.47
N LYS A 416 -1.07 -9.30 -5.04
CA LYS A 416 -2.53 -9.57 -5.12
C LYS A 416 -3.34 -8.50 -4.40
N SER A 417 -2.92 -8.19 -3.18
CA SER A 417 -3.56 -7.18 -2.34
C SER A 417 -3.44 -5.80 -2.97
N SER A 418 -2.22 -5.44 -3.41
CA SER A 418 -1.92 -4.17 -4.05
C SER A 418 -2.71 -3.94 -5.33
N PHE A 419 -2.80 -4.94 -6.20
CA PHE A 419 -3.62 -4.85 -7.40
C PHE A 419 -5.07 -4.54 -7.07
N THR A 420 -5.63 -5.23 -6.07
CA THR A 420 -7.01 -5.01 -5.63
C THR A 420 -7.22 -3.60 -5.06
N TYR A 421 -6.30 -3.10 -4.24
CA TYR A 421 -6.40 -1.74 -3.69
C TYR A 421 -6.23 -0.67 -4.77
N ALA A 422 -5.29 -0.83 -5.72
CA ALA A 422 -5.13 0.07 -6.85
C ALA A 422 -6.37 0.08 -7.75
N ALA A 423 -6.93 -1.10 -8.08
CA ALA A 423 -8.12 -1.20 -8.90
C ALA A 423 -9.36 -0.62 -8.20
N LYS A 424 -9.50 -0.84 -6.88
CA LYS A 424 -10.54 -0.21 -6.06
C LYS A 424 -10.39 1.32 -6.06
N PHE A 425 -9.17 1.83 -5.89
CA PHE A 425 -8.91 3.26 -5.93
C PHE A 425 -9.25 3.87 -7.29
N LEU A 426 -8.79 3.23 -8.38
CA LEU A 426 -9.13 3.61 -9.75
C LEU A 426 -10.66 3.63 -9.97
N HIS A 427 -11.37 2.63 -9.46
CA HIS A 427 -12.84 2.60 -9.52
C HIS A 427 -13.48 3.81 -8.83
N MET A 428 -13.01 4.19 -7.65
CA MET A 428 -13.51 5.38 -6.95
C MET A 428 -13.27 6.65 -7.77
N ILE A 429 -12.08 6.84 -8.34
CA ILE A 429 -11.79 8.00 -9.22
C ILE A 429 -12.74 8.04 -10.43
N LEU A 430 -12.92 6.90 -11.11
CA LEU A 430 -13.80 6.80 -12.27
C LEU A 430 -15.29 6.98 -11.91
N GLN A 431 -15.70 6.60 -10.70
CA GLN A 431 -17.07 6.81 -10.23
C GLN A 431 -17.34 8.27 -9.88
N HIS A 432 -16.31 8.99 -9.41
CA HIS A 432 -16.43 10.37 -8.92
C HIS A 432 -16.36 11.43 -10.02
N SER A 433 -15.96 11.06 -11.24
CA SER A 433 -16.02 11.94 -12.40
C SER A 433 -17.47 12.15 -12.84
N ASN A 434 -18.18 13.04 -12.17
CA ASN A 434 -19.39 13.65 -12.70
C ASN A 434 -19.03 14.59 -13.86
N GLY A 435 -19.97 14.90 -14.74
CA GLY A 435 -19.76 15.66 -16.00
C GLY A 435 -19.16 17.08 -15.91
N PHE A 436 -18.65 17.51 -14.75
CA PHE A 436 -17.95 18.77 -14.51
C PHE A 436 -16.45 18.60 -14.20
N SER A 437 -15.95 17.39 -13.90
CA SER A 437 -14.53 17.11 -13.64
C SER A 437 -14.04 15.97 -14.54
N SER A 438 -13.09 16.26 -15.43
CA SER A 438 -12.47 15.26 -16.29
C SER A 438 -11.67 14.24 -15.48
N VAL A 439 -11.73 12.97 -15.85
CA VAL A 439 -10.88 11.92 -15.27
C VAL A 439 -9.40 12.27 -15.50
N PRO A 440 -8.52 12.22 -14.48
CA PRO A 440 -7.10 12.46 -14.65
C PRO A 440 -6.44 11.45 -15.61
N VAL A 441 -5.47 11.90 -16.40
CA VAL A 441 -4.70 11.04 -17.31
C VAL A 441 -3.92 9.94 -16.56
N GLU A 442 -3.61 10.17 -15.29
CA GLU A 442 -2.98 9.18 -14.43
C GLU A 442 -3.80 7.89 -14.25
N ALA A 443 -5.13 7.95 -14.42
CA ALA A 443 -5.99 6.77 -14.43
C ALA A 443 -5.66 5.84 -15.62
N PHE A 444 -5.33 6.42 -16.77
CA PHE A 444 -4.86 5.69 -17.95
C PHE A 444 -3.50 5.02 -17.70
N TYR A 445 -2.54 5.75 -17.10
CA TYR A 445 -1.23 5.18 -16.76
C TYR A 445 -1.34 4.02 -15.76
N LEU A 446 -2.13 4.20 -14.69
CA LEU A 446 -2.35 3.14 -13.72
C LEU A 446 -2.98 1.90 -14.36
N SER A 447 -3.94 2.07 -15.26
CA SER A 447 -4.59 0.94 -15.94
C SER A 447 -3.60 0.14 -16.81
N ASN A 448 -2.72 0.83 -17.54
CA ASN A 448 -1.65 0.18 -18.30
C ASN A 448 -0.67 -0.55 -17.40
N ASP A 449 -0.18 0.11 -16.33
CA ASP A 449 0.80 -0.49 -15.42
C ASP A 449 0.22 -1.70 -14.66
N LEU A 450 -1.08 -1.70 -14.35
CA LEU A 450 -1.76 -2.85 -13.74
C LEU A 450 -1.90 -4.02 -14.71
N LEU A 451 -2.16 -3.78 -16.00
CA LEU A 451 -2.16 -4.84 -17.01
C LEU A 451 -0.74 -5.40 -17.22
N ASP A 452 0.26 -4.52 -17.28
CA ASP A 452 1.67 -4.92 -17.32
C ASP A 452 2.03 -5.79 -16.11
N LEU A 453 1.56 -5.43 -14.91
CA LEU A 453 1.77 -6.23 -13.71
C LEU A 453 1.16 -7.63 -13.85
N VAL A 454 -0.05 -7.77 -14.42
CA VAL A 454 -0.66 -9.09 -14.66
C VAL A 454 0.19 -9.90 -15.65
N THR A 455 0.67 -9.27 -16.73
CA THR A 455 1.54 -9.97 -17.70
C THR A 455 2.89 -10.39 -17.13
N ALA A 456 3.40 -9.65 -16.14
CA ALA A 456 4.66 -9.94 -15.49
C ALA A 456 4.58 -11.14 -14.52
N ILE A 457 3.38 -11.55 -14.07
CA ILE A 457 3.25 -12.67 -13.13
C ILE A 457 3.65 -14.01 -13.75
N GLU A 458 3.19 -14.32 -14.96
CA GLU A 458 3.50 -15.60 -15.61
C GLU A 458 4.99 -15.82 -15.84
N PRO A 459 5.75 -14.88 -16.43
CA PRO A 459 7.18 -15.03 -16.52
C PRO A 459 7.73 -15.14 -15.10
N TYR A 460 7.44 -14.25 -14.17
CA TYR A 460 8.23 -14.19 -12.92
C TYR A 460 7.89 -15.23 -11.85
N PHE A 461 6.62 -15.62 -11.71
CA PHE A 461 6.11 -16.54 -10.68
C PHE A 461 5.59 -17.87 -11.25
N GLY A 462 5.54 -17.99 -12.58
CA GLY A 462 5.04 -19.17 -13.27
C GLY A 462 3.52 -19.20 -13.46
N LEU A 463 3.09 -20.19 -14.24
CA LEU A 463 1.73 -20.31 -14.77
C LEU A 463 0.64 -20.41 -13.67
N LYS A 464 0.92 -21.14 -12.59
CA LYS A 464 -0.02 -21.32 -11.45
C LYS A 464 -0.38 -19.98 -10.80
N HIS A 465 0.62 -19.14 -10.53
CA HIS A 465 0.41 -17.81 -9.95
C HIS A 465 -0.26 -16.86 -10.94
N ALA A 466 0.04 -16.99 -12.24
CA ALA A 466 -0.64 -16.21 -13.28
C ALA A 466 -2.15 -16.48 -13.31
N TYR A 467 -2.58 -17.74 -13.22
CA TYR A 467 -4.01 -18.09 -13.12
C TYR A 467 -4.67 -17.53 -11.86
N GLN A 468 -3.97 -17.54 -10.72
CA GLN A 468 -4.47 -16.91 -9.49
C GLN A 468 -4.62 -15.39 -9.67
N MET A 469 -3.63 -14.73 -10.29
CA MET A 469 -3.69 -13.30 -10.59
C MET A 469 -4.85 -12.97 -11.54
N ILE A 470 -5.11 -13.79 -12.55
CA ILE A 470 -6.24 -13.60 -13.48
C ILE A 470 -7.57 -13.69 -12.76
N SER A 471 -7.72 -14.63 -11.83
CA SER A 471 -8.93 -14.74 -11.00
C SER A 471 -9.19 -13.45 -10.21
N ILE A 472 -8.11 -12.78 -9.77
CA ILE A 472 -8.17 -11.51 -9.03
C ILE A 472 -8.41 -10.33 -9.96
N ALA A 473 -7.81 -10.32 -11.16
CA ALA A 473 -7.96 -9.26 -12.13
C ALA A 473 -9.34 -9.25 -12.81
N LYS A 474 -9.95 -10.42 -13.00
CA LYS A 474 -11.20 -10.58 -13.75
C LYS A 474 -12.37 -9.73 -13.22
N PRO A 475 -12.65 -9.64 -11.91
CA PRO A 475 -13.67 -8.73 -11.36
C PRO A 475 -13.41 -7.25 -11.64
N TRP A 476 -12.14 -6.85 -11.77
CA TRP A 476 -11.73 -5.46 -11.99
C TRP A 476 -11.59 -5.09 -13.47
N LEU A 477 -11.77 -6.05 -14.38
CA LEU A 477 -11.59 -5.84 -15.82
C LEU A 477 -12.42 -4.68 -16.40
N PRO A 478 -13.71 -4.48 -16.03
CA PRO A 478 -14.46 -3.31 -16.50
C PRO A 478 -13.84 -1.98 -16.06
N VAL A 479 -13.31 -1.93 -14.83
CA VAL A 479 -12.66 -0.74 -14.28
C VAL A 479 -11.36 -0.44 -15.02
N LEU A 480 -10.55 -1.46 -15.29
CA LEU A 480 -9.32 -1.32 -16.08
C LEU A 480 -9.61 -0.86 -17.51
N LEU A 481 -10.64 -1.41 -18.15
CA LEU A 481 -11.06 -0.98 -19.49
C LEU A 481 -11.53 0.48 -19.49
N LEU A 482 -12.37 0.89 -18.55
CA LEU A 482 -12.79 2.28 -18.44
C LEU A 482 -11.61 3.22 -18.15
N GLY A 483 -10.67 2.80 -17.31
CA GLY A 483 -9.44 3.54 -17.03
C GLY A 483 -8.51 3.66 -18.25
N LEU A 484 -8.40 2.62 -19.07
CA LEU A 484 -7.68 2.69 -20.35
C LEU A 484 -8.37 3.64 -21.35
N GLY A 485 -9.69 3.62 -21.42
CA GLY A 485 -10.45 4.45 -22.35
C GLY A 485 -10.63 5.89 -21.89
N CYS A 486 -10.29 6.23 -20.64
CA CYS A 486 -10.78 7.46 -20.00
C CYS A 486 -10.41 8.76 -20.74
N HIS A 487 -9.22 8.83 -21.33
CA HIS A 487 -8.76 9.99 -22.11
C HIS A 487 -9.58 10.17 -23.40
N GLN A 488 -9.88 9.06 -24.07
CA GLN A 488 -10.65 9.08 -25.31
C GLN A 488 -12.13 9.31 -25.06
N LEU A 489 -12.66 8.77 -23.96
CA LEU A 489 -14.04 8.97 -23.52
C LEU A 489 -14.31 10.42 -23.10
N THR A 490 -13.34 11.10 -22.47
CA THR A 490 -13.48 12.52 -22.10
C THR A 490 -13.37 13.46 -23.30
N LYS A 491 -12.50 13.16 -24.28
CA LYS A 491 -12.40 13.89 -25.55
C LYS A 491 -13.69 13.86 -26.38
N CYS A 492 -14.47 12.78 -26.36
CA CYS A 492 -15.80 12.73 -26.98
C CYS A 492 -16.79 13.76 -26.42
N THR A 493 -16.58 14.26 -25.20
CA THR A 493 -17.54 15.12 -24.49
C THR A 493 -17.27 16.61 -24.71
N HIS A 494 -16.03 16.98 -25.04
CA HIS A 494 -15.62 18.36 -25.28
C HIS A 494 -15.18 18.53 -26.73
N GLN A 495 -16.01 19.18 -27.56
CA GLN A 495 -15.67 19.59 -28.91
C GLN A 495 -14.50 20.60 -28.86
N SER A 496 -13.26 20.13 -28.94
CA SER A 496 -12.10 20.99 -29.24
C SER A 496 -11.01 20.24 -30.00
N ASP A 497 -10.48 20.98 -30.97
CA ASP A 497 -9.49 20.70 -32.01
C ASP A 497 -8.44 19.60 -31.82
N GLN A 498 -8.26 18.87 -32.92
CA GLN A 498 -7.23 17.90 -33.32
C GLN A 498 -6.82 16.81 -32.31
N PRO A 499 -6.91 15.53 -32.71
CA PRO A 499 -6.53 14.44 -31.83
C PRO A 499 -5.00 14.30 -31.82
N SER A 500 -4.30 15.00 -30.93
CA SER A 500 -3.00 14.48 -30.51
C SER A 500 -3.27 13.22 -29.68
N PHE A 501 -3.19 12.07 -30.35
CA PHE A 501 -3.38 10.74 -29.74
C PHE A 501 -2.23 10.37 -28.80
N ILE A 502 -1.08 11.02 -28.98
CA ILE A 502 0.16 10.80 -28.24
C ILE A 502 0.56 12.10 -27.58
N ASP A 503 0.65 12.12 -26.25
CA ASP A 503 1.45 13.12 -25.56
C ASP A 503 2.93 12.73 -25.75
N PRO A 504 3.81 13.58 -26.31
CA PRO A 504 5.23 13.28 -26.51
C PRO A 504 6.00 12.87 -25.24
N GLY A 505 5.40 12.97 -24.06
CA GLY A 505 5.89 12.41 -22.79
C GLY A 505 5.68 10.90 -22.59
N TRP A 506 5.22 10.15 -23.60
CA TRP A 506 5.04 8.69 -23.51
C TRP A 506 6.39 7.96 -23.43
N HIS A 507 6.93 7.87 -22.22
CA HIS A 507 8.28 7.35 -21.98
C HIS A 507 8.36 5.82 -21.86
N HIS A 508 7.23 5.10 -21.89
CA HIS A 508 7.20 3.63 -21.83
C HIS A 508 6.06 3.04 -22.64
N TYR A 509 6.38 2.16 -23.60
CA TYR A 509 5.39 1.39 -24.33
C TYR A 509 4.83 0.26 -23.43
N PRO A 510 3.49 0.13 -23.26
CA PRO A 510 2.92 -0.89 -22.40
C PRO A 510 3.31 -2.31 -22.84
N THR A 511 3.92 -3.08 -21.95
CA THR A 511 4.42 -4.42 -22.27
C THR A 511 3.30 -5.40 -22.61
N TRP A 512 2.10 -5.20 -22.07
CA TRP A 512 0.95 -6.06 -22.27
C TRP A 512 0.47 -6.07 -23.73
N LEU A 513 0.63 -4.96 -24.46
CA LEU A 513 0.34 -4.89 -25.89
C LEU A 513 1.28 -5.78 -26.69
N ALA A 514 2.56 -5.80 -26.33
CA ALA A 514 3.54 -6.70 -26.95
C ALA A 514 3.23 -8.17 -26.62
N VAL A 515 2.73 -8.48 -25.43
CA VAL A 515 2.28 -9.85 -25.08
C VAL A 515 1.08 -10.26 -25.92
N VAL A 516 0.08 -9.39 -26.10
CA VAL A 516 -1.07 -9.65 -26.98
C VAL A 516 -0.62 -9.93 -28.39
N SER A 517 0.21 -9.05 -28.97
CA SER A 517 0.73 -9.24 -30.32
C SER A 517 1.49 -10.54 -30.48
N LYS A 518 2.36 -10.90 -29.54
CA LYS A 518 3.14 -12.15 -29.59
C LYS A 518 2.25 -13.38 -29.47
N ALA A 519 1.23 -13.33 -28.61
CA ALA A 519 0.25 -14.41 -28.51
C ALA A 519 -0.52 -14.59 -29.82
N GLU A 520 -0.89 -13.49 -30.47
CA GLU A 520 -1.58 -13.51 -31.75
C GLU A 520 -0.74 -14.15 -32.86
N LEU A 521 0.52 -13.72 -32.99
CA LEU A 521 1.43 -14.27 -34.00
C LEU A 521 1.68 -15.77 -33.83
N ARG A 522 1.76 -16.24 -32.58
CA ARG A 522 1.91 -17.68 -32.29
C ARG A 522 0.69 -18.47 -32.73
N GLU A 523 -0.51 -17.96 -32.52
CA GLU A 523 -1.74 -18.62 -32.96
C GLU A 523 -1.82 -18.67 -34.50
N ILE A 524 -1.38 -17.60 -35.19
CA ILE A 524 -1.30 -17.58 -36.66
C ILE A 524 -0.29 -18.60 -37.17
N SER A 525 0.87 -18.76 -36.53
CA SER A 525 1.87 -19.77 -36.93
C SER A 525 1.37 -21.19 -36.66
N ASP A 526 0.76 -21.43 -35.50
CA ASP A 526 0.22 -22.75 -35.13
C ASP A 526 -0.89 -23.18 -36.10
N ALA A 527 -1.71 -22.23 -36.57
CA ALA A 527 -2.73 -22.48 -37.58
C ALA A 527 -2.15 -22.81 -38.98
N LYS A 528 -0.94 -22.34 -39.28
CA LYS A 528 -0.23 -22.66 -40.55
C LYS A 528 0.46 -24.03 -40.49
N ASP A 529 0.96 -24.44 -39.32
CA ASP A 529 1.68 -25.71 -39.12
C ASP A 529 0.76 -26.89 -38.76
N GLY A 530 -0.43 -26.62 -38.23
CA GLY A 530 -1.42 -27.63 -37.81
C GLY A 530 -2.06 -28.45 -38.93
N ASP A 531 -1.75 -28.16 -40.20
CA ASP A 531 -2.22 -28.93 -41.37
C ASP A 531 -1.33 -30.18 -41.64
N ASN A 532 -0.27 -30.38 -40.86
CA ASN A 532 0.56 -31.59 -40.90
C ASN A 532 0.40 -32.39 -39.59
N GLY A 533 -0.34 -33.50 -39.66
CA GLY A 533 -1.01 -34.09 -38.50
C GLY A 533 -0.12 -34.67 -37.40
N GLY A 534 -0.63 -34.59 -36.16
CA GLY A 534 -0.17 -35.40 -35.03
C GLY A 534 -0.35 -34.74 -33.66
N THR A 535 -1.35 -35.21 -32.90
CA THR A 535 -1.64 -34.91 -31.47
C THR A 535 -2.04 -33.47 -31.10
N THR A 536 -3.33 -33.31 -30.84
CA THR A 536 -3.95 -32.17 -30.16
C THR A 536 -3.43 -32.03 -28.72
N SER A 537 -2.32 -31.32 -28.53
CA SER A 537 -2.11 -30.56 -27.30
C SER A 537 -2.73 -29.20 -27.50
N GLU A 538 -3.61 -28.76 -26.60
CA GLU A 538 -4.05 -27.35 -26.56
C GLU A 538 -2.81 -26.46 -26.69
N PRO A 539 -2.81 -25.44 -27.58
CA PRO A 539 -1.69 -24.51 -27.65
C PRO A 539 -1.50 -23.95 -26.23
N GLU A 540 -0.26 -23.98 -25.73
CA GLU A 540 0.13 -23.41 -24.44
C GLU A 540 -0.16 -21.90 -24.47
N THR A 541 -1.43 -21.57 -24.26
CA THR A 541 -1.94 -20.22 -24.31
C THR A 541 -1.50 -19.53 -23.04
N CYS A 542 -0.71 -18.46 -23.20
CA CYS A 542 -0.35 -17.54 -22.13
C CYS A 542 -1.60 -17.22 -21.32
N ALA A 543 -1.50 -17.31 -20.00
CA ALA A 543 -2.66 -17.18 -19.12
C ALA A 543 -3.33 -15.81 -19.33
N PHE A 544 -2.53 -14.75 -19.56
CA PHE A 544 -3.00 -13.41 -19.85
C PHE A 544 -3.94 -13.33 -21.06
N THR A 545 -3.71 -14.14 -22.11
CA THR A 545 -4.56 -14.18 -23.31
C THR A 545 -6.01 -14.53 -22.95
N LYS A 546 -6.24 -15.39 -21.94
CA LYS A 546 -7.60 -15.72 -21.47
C LYS A 546 -8.29 -14.53 -20.81
N LEU A 547 -7.55 -13.69 -20.08
CA LEU A 547 -8.09 -12.46 -19.51
C LEU A 547 -8.47 -11.46 -20.62
N ILE A 548 -7.60 -11.29 -21.62
CA ILE A 548 -7.85 -10.39 -22.75
C ILE A 548 -9.03 -10.87 -23.60
N LEU A 549 -9.17 -12.16 -23.88
CA LEU A 549 -10.35 -12.69 -24.58
C LEU A 549 -11.65 -12.47 -23.78
N THR A 550 -11.58 -12.51 -22.45
CA THR A 550 -12.72 -12.10 -21.60
C THR A 550 -13.03 -10.62 -21.77
N ALA A 551 -12.01 -9.76 -21.87
CA ALA A 551 -12.16 -8.32 -22.13
C ALA A 551 -12.81 -8.05 -23.48
N VAL A 552 -12.34 -8.73 -24.54
CA VAL A 552 -12.90 -8.65 -25.90
C VAL A 552 -14.39 -9.02 -25.89
N ALA A 553 -14.76 -10.14 -25.25
CA ALA A 553 -16.15 -10.55 -25.16
C ALA A 553 -17.03 -9.55 -24.40
N MET A 554 -16.48 -8.82 -23.42
CA MET A 554 -17.18 -7.74 -22.72
C MET A 554 -17.37 -6.50 -23.61
N LEU A 555 -16.33 -6.12 -24.37
CA LEU A 555 -16.37 -4.96 -25.26
C LEU A 555 -17.32 -5.18 -26.44
N GLN A 556 -17.29 -6.35 -27.06
CA GLN A 556 -18.18 -6.72 -28.18
C GLN A 556 -19.66 -6.72 -27.80
N LYS A 557 -19.98 -7.05 -26.53
CA LYS A 557 -21.35 -7.03 -26.00
C LYS A 557 -21.71 -5.71 -25.32
N GLY A 558 -20.74 -4.81 -25.20
CA GLY A 558 -20.81 -3.60 -24.38
C GLY A 558 -21.22 -2.37 -25.18
N ASN A 559 -20.82 -1.21 -24.68
CA ASN A 559 -21.07 0.08 -25.32
C ASN A 559 -20.05 0.32 -26.46
N PRO A 560 -20.48 0.59 -27.71
CA PRO A 560 -19.59 0.82 -28.84
C PRO A 560 -18.62 1.99 -28.64
N ILE A 561 -19.00 3.02 -27.86
CA ILE A 561 -18.11 4.15 -27.53
C ILE A 561 -16.90 3.70 -26.70
N VAL A 562 -17.12 2.74 -25.78
CA VAL A 562 -16.02 2.17 -24.97
C VAL A 562 -15.14 1.29 -25.85
N LEU A 563 -15.73 0.53 -26.78
CA LEU A 563 -14.99 -0.25 -27.76
C LEU A 563 -14.11 0.66 -28.64
N ASP A 564 -14.65 1.77 -29.15
CA ASP A 564 -13.92 2.76 -29.97
C ASP A 564 -12.74 3.34 -29.20
N ALA A 565 -12.98 3.80 -27.96
CA ALA A 565 -11.94 4.34 -27.09
C ALA A 565 -10.81 3.33 -26.81
N ILE A 566 -11.14 2.07 -26.52
CA ILE A 566 -10.14 1.02 -26.26
C ILE A 566 -9.41 0.62 -27.54
N GLY A 567 -10.12 0.55 -28.66
CA GLY A 567 -9.52 0.31 -29.96
C GLY A 567 -8.48 1.38 -30.29
N CYS A 568 -8.75 2.65 -30.02
CA CYS A 568 -7.74 3.72 -30.15
C CYS A 568 -6.50 3.46 -29.30
N VAL A 569 -6.64 3.00 -28.06
CA VAL A 569 -5.49 2.65 -27.20
C VAL A 569 -4.62 1.56 -27.83
N LEU A 570 -5.23 0.52 -28.40
CA LEU A 570 -4.52 -0.55 -29.10
C LEU A 570 -3.83 -0.02 -30.37
N LEU A 571 -4.52 0.86 -31.11
CA LEU A 571 -4.01 1.47 -32.32
C LEU A 571 -2.76 2.34 -32.09
N VAL A 572 -2.60 2.96 -30.92
CA VAL A 572 -1.35 3.66 -30.57
C VAL A 572 -0.12 2.73 -30.64
N GLY A 573 -0.30 1.42 -30.42
CA GLY A 573 0.78 0.44 -30.60
C GLY A 573 1.27 0.31 -32.03
N LEU A 574 0.47 0.68 -33.03
CA LEU A 574 0.87 0.70 -34.43
C LEU A 574 1.90 1.79 -34.70
N ASP A 575 1.72 2.98 -34.13
CA ASP A 575 2.71 4.05 -34.21
C ASP A 575 4.04 3.59 -33.62
N VAL A 576 4.02 2.92 -32.47
CA VAL A 576 5.25 2.40 -31.84
C VAL A 576 5.92 1.35 -32.72
N GLY A 577 5.15 0.40 -33.27
CA GLY A 577 5.64 -0.61 -34.20
C GLY A 577 6.29 0.01 -35.46
N LEU A 578 5.65 1.01 -36.06
CA LEU A 578 6.20 1.74 -37.22
C LEU A 578 7.50 2.48 -36.89
N HIS A 579 7.52 3.25 -35.80
CA HIS A 579 8.72 4.01 -35.41
C HIS A 579 9.89 3.10 -35.03
N ALA A 580 9.61 1.97 -34.37
CA ALA A 580 10.64 1.01 -33.95
C ALA A 580 11.01 0.00 -35.04
N ARG A 581 10.29 -0.02 -36.18
CA ARG A 581 10.34 -1.07 -37.21
C ARG A 581 10.13 -2.48 -36.66
N ASP A 582 9.30 -2.61 -35.63
CA ASP A 582 8.85 -3.90 -35.13
C ASP A 582 7.58 -4.32 -35.88
N PHE A 583 7.77 -4.85 -37.10
CA PHE A 583 6.66 -5.29 -37.95
C PHE A 583 5.93 -6.51 -37.40
N GLY A 584 6.56 -7.27 -36.49
CA GLY A 584 5.89 -8.34 -35.75
C GLY A 584 4.86 -7.78 -34.77
N LEU A 585 5.25 -6.79 -33.97
CA LEU A 585 4.35 -6.07 -33.07
C LEU A 585 3.16 -5.46 -33.84
N LEU A 586 3.47 -4.80 -34.95
CA LEU A 586 2.48 -4.14 -35.79
C LEU A 586 1.49 -5.15 -36.39
N PHE A 587 1.97 -6.22 -37.03
CA PHE A 587 1.08 -7.21 -37.65
C PHE A 587 0.23 -7.94 -36.62
N GLY A 588 0.80 -8.35 -35.49
CA GLY A 588 0.05 -9.04 -34.44
C GLY A 588 -1.03 -8.16 -33.80
N LEU A 589 -0.77 -6.86 -33.61
CA LEU A 589 -1.80 -5.91 -33.14
C LEU A 589 -2.90 -5.68 -34.18
N VAL A 590 -2.54 -5.46 -35.46
CA VAL A 590 -3.53 -5.32 -36.55
C VAL A 590 -4.42 -6.55 -36.59
N HIS A 591 -3.83 -7.75 -36.63
CA HIS A 591 -4.60 -8.98 -36.65
C HIS A 591 -5.52 -9.11 -35.42
N PHE A 592 -5.01 -8.84 -34.21
CA PHE A 592 -5.82 -8.88 -33.00
C PHE A 592 -7.01 -7.91 -33.06
N ILE A 593 -6.79 -6.66 -33.49
CA ILE A 593 -7.84 -5.64 -33.57
C ILE A 593 -8.93 -6.05 -34.56
N PHE A 594 -8.56 -6.38 -35.80
CA PHE A 594 -9.56 -6.63 -36.84
C PHE A 594 -10.20 -8.02 -36.76
N VAL A 595 -9.43 -9.04 -36.37
CA VAL A 595 -9.91 -10.42 -36.38
C VAL A 595 -10.56 -10.81 -35.05
N LYS A 596 -10.01 -10.38 -33.91
CA LYS A 596 -10.51 -10.77 -32.59
C LYS A 596 -11.36 -9.71 -31.92
N LEU A 597 -10.90 -8.46 -31.83
CA LEU A 597 -11.62 -7.42 -31.11
C LEU A 597 -12.92 -7.04 -31.83
N LEU A 598 -12.83 -6.72 -33.11
CA LEU A 598 -13.98 -6.30 -33.91
C LEU A 598 -14.73 -7.53 -34.43
N GLY A 599 -14.00 -8.53 -34.90
CA GLY A 599 -14.56 -9.77 -35.43
C GLY A 599 -14.91 -9.63 -36.91
N LYS A 600 -14.87 -10.76 -37.63
CA LYS A 600 -15.07 -10.81 -39.10
C LYS A 600 -16.46 -10.33 -39.57
N GLU A 601 -17.42 -10.23 -38.66
CA GLU A 601 -18.82 -9.87 -38.95
C GLU A 601 -19.24 -8.52 -38.34
N PHE A 602 -18.30 -7.70 -37.84
CA PHE A 602 -18.65 -6.41 -37.25
C PHE A 602 -19.29 -5.49 -38.30
N THR A 603 -20.48 -4.96 -38.01
CA THR A 603 -21.31 -4.18 -38.96
C THR A 603 -21.55 -2.74 -38.51
N PHE A 604 -21.18 -2.35 -37.29
CA PHE A 604 -21.49 -1.05 -36.68
C PHE A 604 -20.33 -0.05 -36.74
N TRP A 605 -19.60 -0.01 -37.86
CA TRP A 605 -18.41 0.83 -38.03
C TRP A 605 -18.65 2.34 -37.91
N LYS A 606 -19.88 2.79 -38.25
CA LYS A 606 -20.29 4.19 -38.08
C LYS A 606 -20.25 4.66 -36.63
N GLU A 607 -20.22 3.73 -35.67
CA GLU A 607 -20.17 4.01 -34.24
C GLU A 607 -18.71 4.05 -33.71
N LEU A 608 -17.71 3.73 -34.54
CA LEU A 608 -16.28 3.73 -34.22
C LEU A 608 -15.54 4.92 -34.89
N GLU A 609 -15.99 6.13 -34.57
CA GLU A 609 -15.51 7.36 -35.22
C GLU A 609 -14.02 7.61 -34.97
N GLN A 610 -13.54 7.38 -33.74
CA GLN A 610 -12.16 7.68 -33.36
C GLN A 610 -11.17 6.71 -33.96
N MET A 611 -11.47 5.39 -33.92
CA MET A 611 -10.62 4.38 -34.57
C MET A 611 -10.51 4.64 -36.07
N THR A 612 -11.63 4.99 -36.71
CA THR A 612 -11.66 5.28 -38.15
C THR A 612 -10.78 6.49 -38.48
N ALA A 613 -10.88 7.57 -37.70
CA ALA A 613 -10.06 8.76 -37.88
C ALA A 613 -8.56 8.46 -37.69
N TYR A 614 -8.19 7.70 -36.65
CA TYR A 614 -6.80 7.32 -36.40
C TYR A 614 -6.23 6.45 -37.53
N LEU A 615 -7.02 5.48 -38.02
CA LEU A 615 -6.60 4.61 -39.12
C LEU A 615 -6.37 5.38 -40.41
N GLN A 616 -7.21 6.38 -40.72
CA GLN A 616 -7.01 7.26 -41.88
C GLN A 616 -5.72 8.08 -41.77
N GLU A 617 -5.33 8.49 -40.55
CA GLU A 617 -4.10 9.24 -40.30
C GLU A 617 -2.85 8.36 -40.43
N ILE A 618 -2.89 7.12 -39.92
CA ILE A 618 -1.72 6.24 -39.89
C ILE A 618 -1.49 5.48 -41.21
N TYR A 619 -2.54 5.24 -42.00
CA TYR A 619 -2.48 4.44 -43.24
C TYR A 619 -1.40 4.92 -44.24
N PRO A 620 -1.25 6.22 -44.55
CA PRO A 620 -0.17 6.69 -45.44
C PRO A 620 1.24 6.35 -44.94
N ARG A 621 1.43 6.17 -43.62
CA ARG A 621 2.72 5.78 -43.05
C ARG A 621 3.06 4.32 -43.33
N PHE A 622 2.07 3.43 -43.37
CA PHE A 622 2.26 2.05 -43.79
C PHE A 622 2.68 1.97 -45.25
N GLU A 623 2.03 2.73 -46.13
CA GLU A 623 2.40 2.81 -47.56
C GLU A 623 3.85 3.30 -47.75
N ASN A 624 4.25 4.31 -46.98
CA ASN A 624 5.61 4.86 -47.03
C ASN A 624 6.68 3.86 -46.57
N GLU A 625 6.43 3.09 -45.49
CA GLU A 625 7.37 2.06 -45.06
C GLU A 625 7.41 0.89 -46.04
N LEU A 626 6.27 0.48 -46.64
CA LEU A 626 6.26 -0.59 -47.64
C LEU A 626 7.05 -0.24 -48.91
N ALA A 627 7.03 1.04 -49.29
CA ALA A 627 7.83 1.58 -50.40
C ALA A 627 9.34 1.65 -50.09
N ASN A 628 9.75 1.41 -48.85
CA ASN A 628 11.16 1.46 -48.46
C ASN A 628 11.93 0.24 -49.02
N PRO A 629 12.96 0.44 -49.86
CA PRO A 629 13.74 -0.66 -50.44
C PRO A 629 14.65 -1.39 -49.44
N SER A 630 14.74 -0.92 -48.19
CA SER A 630 15.61 -1.50 -47.15
C SER A 630 14.96 -2.59 -46.30
N LEU A 631 13.72 -2.99 -46.61
CA LEU A 631 12.99 -4.00 -45.84
C LEU A 631 13.51 -5.41 -46.14
N ASP A 632 13.63 -6.23 -45.12
CA ASP A 632 13.81 -7.67 -45.30
C ASP A 632 12.52 -8.32 -45.85
N GLU A 633 12.63 -9.48 -46.50
CA GLU A 633 11.45 -10.16 -47.07
C GLU A 633 10.46 -10.58 -45.99
N GLU A 634 10.92 -11.06 -44.82
CA GLU A 634 10.03 -11.42 -43.71
C GLU A 634 9.31 -10.18 -43.12
N GLU A 635 9.99 -9.03 -43.10
CA GLU A 635 9.42 -7.76 -42.65
C GLU A 635 8.38 -7.24 -43.64
N ARG A 636 8.68 -7.33 -44.95
CA ARG A 636 7.76 -6.98 -46.03
C ARG A 636 6.52 -7.86 -45.98
N GLU A 637 6.65 -9.18 -45.86
CA GLU A 637 5.50 -10.09 -45.78
C GLU A 637 4.56 -9.75 -44.62
N LYS A 638 5.11 -9.42 -43.44
CA LYS A 638 4.30 -9.02 -42.27
C LYS A 638 3.58 -7.68 -42.50
N LEU A 639 4.26 -6.72 -43.13
CA LEU A 639 3.69 -5.41 -43.41
C LEU A 639 2.61 -5.48 -44.50
N GLU A 640 2.81 -6.30 -45.54
CA GLU A 640 1.82 -6.59 -46.58
C GLU A 640 0.59 -7.27 -45.98
N ALA A 641 0.77 -8.29 -45.14
CA ALA A 641 -0.34 -8.97 -44.46
C ALA A 641 -1.13 -8.03 -43.53
N ALA A 642 -0.46 -7.09 -42.85
CA ALA A 642 -1.13 -6.06 -42.06
C ALA A 642 -1.91 -5.07 -42.96
N MET A 643 -1.31 -4.64 -44.07
CA MET A 643 -1.92 -3.77 -45.08
C MET A 643 -3.16 -4.40 -45.71
N ASP A 644 -3.14 -5.69 -46.01
CA ASP A 644 -4.29 -6.41 -46.58
C ASP A 644 -5.49 -6.40 -45.62
N LEU A 645 -5.24 -6.63 -44.32
CA LEU A 645 -6.27 -6.54 -43.30
C LEU A 645 -6.84 -5.12 -43.18
N LEU A 646 -5.98 -4.10 -43.18
CA LEU A 646 -6.39 -2.68 -43.16
C LEU A 646 -7.17 -2.28 -44.42
N SER A 647 -6.75 -2.74 -45.59
CA SER A 647 -7.39 -2.44 -46.87
C SER A 647 -8.77 -3.09 -46.95
N SER A 648 -8.91 -4.32 -46.44
CA SER A 648 -10.21 -4.98 -46.32
C SER A 648 -11.19 -4.21 -45.40
N PHE A 649 -10.66 -3.48 -44.41
CA PHE A 649 -11.43 -2.57 -43.55
C PHE A 649 -11.91 -1.31 -44.31
N PHE A 650 -11.06 -0.67 -45.10
CA PHE A 650 -11.45 0.51 -45.89
C PHE A 650 -12.49 0.19 -46.99
N ILE A 651 -12.46 -1.03 -47.54
CA ILE A 651 -13.42 -1.47 -48.55
C ILE A 651 -14.81 -1.74 -47.94
N ASN A 652 -14.88 -2.23 -46.70
CA ASN A 652 -16.13 -2.56 -46.01
C ASN A 652 -16.77 -1.37 -45.24
N SER A 653 -16.08 -0.23 -45.15
CA SER A 653 -16.54 0.97 -44.43
C SER A 653 -17.17 2.04 -45.34
N GLY A 654 -17.06 1.90 -46.66
CA GLY A 654 -17.78 2.69 -47.67
C GLY A 654 -19.17 2.12 -47.96
#